data_AF-A0A2M7GSL3-F1
#
_entry.id   AF-A0A2M7GSL3-F1
#
_cell.length_a   1.000
_cell.length_b   1.000
_cell.length_c   1.000
_cell.angle_alpha   90.00
_cell.angle_beta   90.00
_cell.angle_gamma   90.00
#
_symmetry.space_group_name_H-M   'P 1'
#
loop_
_entity.id
_entity.type
_entity.pdbx_description
1 polymer ?
#
loop_
_entity_poly.entity_id
_entity_poly.type
_entity_poly.pdbx_seq_one_letter_code
_entity_poly.pdbx_strand_id
1 'polypeptide(L)'
;MTRITSSAANTILINRFLQTQRTLHDLETQVGTEKKSQTYSGLSLDSQRLLNIENTKSSLERFNNNNVQAQLRLDIQTTAVDGIRGAIRDFRELLFQFSNGDQTDPERVEQIQSDALRSLLDIQNLLNTEADGRFIFGGGTVRTEPVSFGLSTVDAFQAKFDGSRVSVPTTRDANLETFSISRNSSTLNPAFLTFEQADGGTGKSRINSPVNQFSNIAVGTTITISGTVDGLNDGTFTVDAVDPNGLWIDVKTEQLTDEGSTTSPVFATFTFPNPDDPRTSLAITTDVTFDRRTNTITAINSGDLDSIPAGSVVTVSGTTNNNGTFTVDSNDGTDMVVKSKRLVDDGGTAATVHTVGGVNTLTFSDATGAGGEDQLIAATAGTYSGLQNGQKILVNNTNTENDGRIFTVKTVSADGRTVTLATGENVETTTPTVSAGTVATRPAVFAFDATARNFYFDAGVVGGDQVVFTDNGANADTIALTGATFKDAEGNLLAAGARITVSGTATNNGTFTVASISADGTTATLVSTDTLTTETNTAAVLAGTGSITFTDNTTNGADTVTLGGAFFRDAAGNTLPVGTIFTVAGTASNNGSFTIASVSTDGRTATLIPTNTLTNETSTTGTASTANTIGTISATSYYRGDTTSLTHRVSDSRSFEFDITGVDPAFEKAIRGMFLILQGKYGTEGGLDQNQNRVSEAIFLMDDSLDRTNTTPPPFGTELNSNIEEMQIILGYRATLLDDVKESNDRIIAFLEGNVASIENIDPLDAITRLLDSQRVLEASFQTFARVRQLSLTNFI
;
A
#
# COMPACT_ATOMS: atom_id res chain seq x y z
N MET A 1 78.84 -44.38 69.22
CA MET A 1 77.96 -43.30 68.70
C MET A 1 78.79 -42.48 67.72
N THR A 2 78.62 -42.68 66.41
CA THR A 2 77.99 -41.68 65.53
C THR A 2 77.20 -42.39 64.43
N ARG A 3 75.90 -42.59 64.67
CA ARG A 3 74.90 -43.21 63.78
C ARG A 3 74.17 -42.16 62.90
N ILE A 4 74.79 -41.01 62.64
CA ILE A 4 74.17 -39.89 61.90
C ILE A 4 74.37 -40.02 60.37
N THR A 5 75.40 -40.74 59.90
CA THR A 5 75.66 -40.98 58.47
C THR A 5 74.72 -41.99 57.81
N SER A 6 74.15 -42.95 58.57
CA SER A 6 73.27 -44.00 58.01
C SER A 6 71.83 -43.53 57.75
N SER A 7 71.26 -42.68 58.61
CA SER A 7 69.92 -42.11 58.37
C SER A 7 69.96 -41.09 57.25
N ALA A 8 70.96 -40.21 57.23
CA ALA A 8 71.14 -39.25 56.14
C ALA A 8 71.35 -39.94 54.79
N ALA A 9 72.17 -40.99 54.72
CA ALA A 9 72.37 -41.79 53.51
C ALA A 9 71.10 -42.53 53.07
N ASN A 10 70.30 -43.06 54.00
CA ASN A 10 69.03 -43.71 53.70
C ASN A 10 67.99 -42.71 53.19
N THR A 11 67.86 -41.54 53.82
CA THR A 11 67.00 -40.44 53.36
C THR A 11 67.43 -39.95 51.97
N ILE A 12 68.74 -39.87 51.68
CA ILE A 12 69.25 -39.52 50.34
C ILE A 12 68.88 -40.60 49.31
N LEU A 13 69.01 -41.89 49.64
CA LEU A 13 68.64 -43.00 48.76
C LEU A 13 67.13 -43.04 48.49
N ILE A 14 66.30 -42.84 49.52
CA ILE A 14 64.84 -42.76 49.38
C ILE A 14 64.46 -41.55 48.52
N ASN A 15 65.07 -40.38 48.76
CA ASN A 15 64.80 -39.19 47.95
C ASN A 15 65.21 -39.40 46.50
N ARG A 16 66.36 -40.03 46.24
CA ARG A 16 66.82 -40.35 44.88
C ARG A 16 65.92 -41.39 44.20
N PHE A 17 65.47 -42.39 44.95
CA PHE A 17 64.51 -43.39 44.48
C PHE A 17 63.17 -42.76 44.11
N LEU A 18 62.59 -41.95 45.00
CA LEU A 18 61.33 -41.22 44.73
C LEU A 18 61.47 -40.26 43.56
N GLN A 19 62.65 -39.65 43.38
CA GLN A 19 62.94 -38.79 42.24
C GLN A 19 63.01 -39.59 40.94
N THR A 20 63.73 -40.71 40.90
CA THR A 20 63.77 -41.61 39.73
C THR A 20 62.40 -42.18 39.39
N GLN A 21 61.59 -42.53 40.40
CA GLN A 21 60.22 -43.01 40.18
C GLN A 21 59.33 -41.93 39.55
N ARG A 22 59.44 -40.66 39.98
CA ARG A 22 58.74 -39.54 39.34
C ARG A 22 59.22 -39.32 37.91
N THR A 23 60.53 -39.26 37.68
CA THR A 23 61.09 -39.08 36.34
C THR A 23 60.68 -40.19 35.38
N LEU A 24 60.62 -41.44 35.86
CA LEU A 24 60.15 -42.57 35.07
C LEU A 24 58.67 -42.41 34.72
N HIS A 25 57.82 -42.07 35.67
CA HIS A 25 56.40 -41.84 35.41
C HIS A 25 56.15 -40.64 34.47
N ASP A 26 56.95 -39.58 34.60
CA ASP A 26 56.90 -38.42 33.71
C ASP A 26 57.31 -38.82 32.29
N LEU A 27 58.40 -39.59 32.13
CA LEU A 27 58.84 -40.10 30.83
C LEU A 27 57.84 -41.10 30.22
N GLU A 28 57.21 -41.97 31.02
CA GLU A 28 56.12 -42.83 30.56
C GLU A 28 54.94 -42.01 30.04
N THR A 29 54.59 -40.93 30.75
CA THR A 29 53.53 -40.00 30.33
C THR A 29 53.91 -39.26 29.05
N GLN A 30 55.14 -38.74 28.96
CA GLN A 30 55.64 -38.06 27.78
C GLN A 30 55.70 -38.98 26.56
N VAL A 31 56.16 -40.23 26.72
CA VAL A 31 56.19 -41.23 25.65
C VAL A 31 54.76 -41.65 25.26
N GLY A 32 53.87 -41.83 26.24
CA GLY A 32 52.48 -42.20 25.97
C GLY A 32 51.65 -41.10 25.31
N THR A 33 52.01 -39.83 25.52
CA THR A 33 51.27 -38.67 24.98
C THR A 33 51.98 -37.99 23.81
N GLU A 34 53.25 -38.34 23.57
CA GLU A 34 54.17 -37.70 22.62
C GLU A 34 54.41 -36.20 22.87
N LYS A 35 54.03 -35.69 24.05
CA LYS A 35 54.11 -34.27 24.44
C LYS A 35 55.11 -34.07 25.58
N LYS A 36 55.85 -32.96 25.59
CA LYS A 36 56.83 -32.58 26.61
C LYS A 36 56.18 -32.32 27.98
N SER A 37 54.95 -31.81 27.98
CA SER A 37 54.17 -31.54 29.19
C SER A 37 52.68 -31.66 28.89
N GLN A 38 51.91 -32.12 29.88
CA GLN A 38 50.43 -32.16 29.84
C GLN A 38 49.78 -30.82 30.25
N THR A 39 50.57 -29.89 30.78
CA THR A 39 50.10 -28.58 31.24
C THR A 39 50.99 -27.48 30.67
N TYR A 40 50.41 -26.32 30.39
CA TYR A 40 51.18 -25.14 29.98
C TYR A 40 52.24 -24.77 31.02
N SER A 41 51.97 -24.89 32.32
CA SER A 41 52.97 -24.64 33.38
C SER A 41 54.27 -25.46 33.24
N GLY A 42 54.21 -26.65 32.63
CA GLY A 42 55.39 -27.47 32.38
C GLY A 42 56.21 -27.07 31.15
N LEU A 43 55.74 -26.11 30.35
CA LEU A 43 56.44 -25.55 29.18
C LEU A 43 57.13 -24.21 29.49
N SER A 44 57.04 -23.70 30.72
CA SER A 44 57.78 -22.52 31.21
C SER A 44 57.65 -21.29 30.27
N LEU A 45 58.76 -20.67 29.85
CA LEU A 45 58.84 -19.48 29.00
C LEU A 45 58.10 -19.62 27.66
N ASP A 46 57.98 -20.84 27.12
CA ASP A 46 57.33 -21.07 25.82
C ASP A 46 55.80 -21.06 25.90
N SER A 47 55.22 -21.12 27.11
CA SER A 47 53.77 -21.19 27.31
C SER A 47 53.02 -19.97 26.76
N GLN A 48 53.57 -18.76 26.99
CA GLN A 48 52.95 -17.51 26.48
C GLN A 48 53.02 -17.45 24.96
N ARG A 49 54.14 -17.90 24.39
CA ARG A 49 54.33 -17.95 22.94
C ARG A 49 53.40 -18.99 22.31
N LEU A 50 53.30 -20.18 22.89
CA LEU A 50 52.41 -21.25 22.44
C LEU A 50 50.95 -20.78 22.44
N LEU A 51 50.48 -20.22 23.55
CA LEU A 51 49.09 -19.73 23.65
C LEU A 51 48.78 -18.63 22.62
N ASN A 52 49.72 -17.72 22.38
CA ASN A 52 49.55 -16.71 21.32
C ASN A 52 49.48 -17.37 19.92
N ILE A 53 50.34 -18.35 19.63
CA ILE A 53 50.34 -19.10 18.37
C ILE A 53 49.01 -19.84 18.19
N GLU A 54 48.53 -20.54 19.22
CA GLU A 54 47.25 -21.27 19.20
C GLU A 54 46.06 -20.33 18.99
N ASN A 55 46.04 -19.18 19.67
CA ASN A 55 45.00 -18.17 19.49
C ASN A 55 45.00 -17.60 18.06
N THR A 56 46.18 -17.28 17.51
CA THR A 56 46.30 -16.82 16.12
C THR A 56 45.84 -17.91 15.16
N LYS A 57 46.30 -19.15 15.34
CA LYS A 57 45.88 -20.30 14.53
C LYS A 57 44.37 -20.47 14.54
N SER A 58 43.76 -20.51 15.73
CA SER A 58 42.31 -20.65 15.91
C SER A 58 41.54 -19.49 15.24
N SER A 59 42.08 -18.27 15.29
CA SER A 59 41.46 -17.14 14.60
C SER A 59 41.49 -17.32 13.08
N LEU A 60 42.63 -17.74 12.51
CA LEU A 60 42.78 -18.03 11.08
C LEU A 60 41.87 -19.17 10.62
N GLU A 61 41.75 -20.24 11.40
CA GLU A 61 40.84 -21.36 11.12
C GLU A 61 39.37 -20.88 11.05
N ARG A 62 38.95 -20.01 11.98
CA ARG A 62 37.60 -19.40 11.92
C ARG A 62 37.41 -18.53 10.68
N PHE A 63 38.42 -17.73 10.31
CA PHE A 63 38.37 -16.95 9.07
C PHE A 63 38.24 -17.87 7.86
N ASN A 64 39.02 -18.95 7.76
CA ASN A 64 38.93 -19.89 6.64
C ASN A 64 37.56 -20.59 6.59
N ASN A 65 37.01 -21.02 7.72
CA ASN A 65 35.67 -21.61 7.76
C ASN A 65 34.59 -20.62 7.29
N ASN A 66 34.64 -19.36 7.74
CA ASN A 66 33.73 -18.31 7.28
C ASN A 66 33.94 -17.99 5.79
N ASN A 67 35.19 -17.99 5.33
CA ASN A 67 35.53 -17.75 3.93
C ASN A 67 34.97 -18.85 3.04
N VAL A 68 35.05 -20.13 3.44
CA VAL A 68 34.45 -21.24 2.68
C VAL A 68 32.95 -21.01 2.45
N GLN A 69 32.21 -20.52 3.45
CA GLN A 69 30.79 -20.20 3.31
C GLN A 69 30.56 -19.00 2.37
N ALA A 70 31.40 -17.96 2.49
CA ALA A 70 31.35 -16.82 1.61
C ALA A 70 31.68 -17.18 0.14
N GLN A 71 32.62 -18.11 -0.08
CA GLN A 71 32.95 -18.63 -1.41
C GLN A 71 31.74 -19.31 -2.03
N LEU A 72 31.09 -20.22 -1.30
CA LEU A 72 29.90 -20.91 -1.78
C LEU A 72 28.82 -19.90 -2.18
N ARG A 73 28.60 -18.86 -1.38
CA ARG A 73 27.65 -17.80 -1.70
C ARG A 73 28.06 -17.04 -2.97
N LEU A 74 29.34 -16.69 -3.13
CA LEU A 74 29.85 -16.02 -4.33
C LEU A 74 29.73 -16.89 -5.58
N ASP A 75 29.96 -18.20 -5.47
CA ASP A 75 29.85 -19.15 -6.59
C ASP A 75 28.39 -19.26 -7.06
N ILE A 76 27.45 -19.35 -6.11
CA ILE A 76 26.01 -19.36 -6.41
C ILE A 76 25.60 -18.02 -7.03
N GLN A 77 26.05 -16.90 -6.47
CA GLN A 77 25.76 -15.57 -7.01
C GLN A 77 26.32 -15.41 -8.43
N THR A 78 27.55 -15.84 -8.68
CA THR A 78 28.18 -15.81 -10.01
C THR A 78 27.39 -16.63 -11.01
N THR A 79 27.01 -17.86 -10.64
CA THR A 79 26.19 -18.75 -11.49
C THR A 79 24.84 -18.13 -11.81
N ALA A 80 24.18 -17.51 -10.83
CA ALA A 80 22.90 -16.83 -11.03
C ALA A 80 23.04 -15.61 -11.95
N VAL A 81 24.07 -14.78 -11.76
CA VAL A 81 24.36 -13.62 -12.63
C VAL A 81 24.72 -14.06 -14.05
N ASP A 82 25.47 -15.15 -14.22
CA ASP A 82 25.75 -15.75 -15.53
C ASP A 82 24.46 -16.21 -16.23
N GLY A 83 23.56 -16.87 -15.50
CA GLY A 83 22.25 -17.26 -16.01
C GLY A 83 21.40 -16.05 -16.44
N ILE A 84 21.39 -14.98 -15.63
CA ILE A 84 20.68 -13.74 -15.94
C ILE A 84 21.28 -13.09 -17.19
N ARG A 85 22.62 -13.04 -17.30
CA ARG A 85 23.30 -12.56 -18.51
C ARG A 85 22.85 -13.31 -19.75
N GLY A 86 22.76 -14.64 -19.66
CA GLY A 86 22.27 -15.50 -20.73
C GLY A 86 20.84 -15.14 -21.13
N ALA A 87 19.91 -15.12 -20.18
CA ALA A 87 18.51 -14.78 -20.43
C ALA A 87 18.32 -13.40 -21.09
N ILE A 88 19.08 -12.39 -20.65
CA ILE A 88 19.05 -11.04 -21.23
C ILE A 88 19.61 -11.05 -22.66
N ARG A 89 20.74 -11.73 -22.88
CA ARG A 89 21.37 -11.83 -24.22
C ARG A 89 20.47 -12.55 -25.22
N ASP A 90 19.90 -13.67 -24.82
CA ASP A 90 19.04 -14.48 -25.67
C ASP A 90 17.80 -13.69 -26.08
N PHE A 91 17.13 -13.03 -25.12
CA PHE A 91 15.97 -12.20 -25.45
C PHE A 91 16.34 -10.98 -26.31
N ARG A 92 17.46 -10.32 -26.01
CA ARG A 92 17.97 -9.22 -26.83
C ARG A 92 18.21 -9.66 -28.27
N GLU A 93 18.76 -10.85 -28.49
CA GLU A 93 18.94 -11.40 -29.83
C GLU A 93 17.60 -11.62 -30.53
N LEU A 94 16.62 -12.22 -29.85
CA LEU A 94 15.25 -12.39 -30.37
C LEU A 94 14.63 -11.03 -30.73
N LEU A 95 14.80 -10.03 -29.87
CA LEU A 95 14.26 -8.69 -30.09
C LEU A 95 14.95 -7.96 -31.25
N PHE A 96 16.25 -8.14 -31.42
CA PHE A 96 17.00 -7.63 -32.56
C PHE A 96 16.56 -8.30 -33.87
N GLN A 97 16.31 -9.62 -33.86
CA GLN A 97 15.73 -10.32 -35.01
C GLN A 97 14.29 -9.84 -35.29
N PHE A 98 13.49 -9.62 -34.24
CA PHE A 98 12.15 -9.03 -34.35
C PHE A 98 12.21 -7.67 -35.06
N SER A 99 13.12 -6.80 -34.61
CA SER A 99 13.33 -5.44 -35.14
C SER A 99 13.74 -5.39 -36.62
N ASN A 100 14.35 -6.44 -37.15
CA ASN A 100 14.78 -6.50 -38.56
C ASN A 100 13.70 -7.04 -39.51
N GLY A 101 12.55 -7.48 -38.99
CA GLY A 101 11.41 -7.94 -39.78
C GLY A 101 10.20 -7.02 -39.67
N ASP A 102 9.03 -7.49 -40.10
CA ASP A 102 7.78 -6.75 -39.98
C ASP A 102 7.27 -6.70 -38.53
N GLN A 103 7.46 -5.55 -37.88
CA GLN A 103 7.08 -5.34 -36.48
C GLN A 103 5.56 -5.20 -36.26
N THR A 104 4.76 -5.22 -37.32
CA THR A 104 3.30 -5.15 -37.29
C THR A 104 2.62 -6.50 -37.49
N ASP A 105 3.41 -7.55 -37.74
CA ASP A 105 2.89 -8.90 -37.93
C ASP A 105 2.36 -9.48 -36.59
N PRO A 106 1.08 -9.93 -36.53
CA PRO A 106 0.46 -10.40 -35.29
C PRO A 106 1.21 -11.56 -34.64
N GLU A 107 1.58 -12.58 -35.42
CA GLU A 107 2.23 -13.78 -34.91
C GLU A 107 3.60 -13.44 -34.31
N ARG A 108 4.37 -12.56 -34.98
CA ARG A 108 5.66 -12.10 -34.48
C ARG A 108 5.53 -11.26 -33.21
N VAL A 109 4.52 -10.40 -33.10
CA VAL A 109 4.28 -9.58 -31.90
C VAL A 109 3.90 -10.45 -30.71
N GLU A 110 2.96 -11.38 -30.89
CA GLU A 110 2.57 -12.31 -29.83
C GLU A 110 3.72 -13.20 -29.38
N GLN A 111 4.55 -13.66 -30.32
CA GLN A 111 5.73 -14.46 -30.01
C GLN A 111 6.76 -13.67 -29.21
N ILE A 112 7.16 -12.46 -29.63
CA ILE A 112 8.19 -11.69 -28.92
C ILE A 112 7.72 -11.27 -27.52
N GLN A 113 6.41 -11.01 -27.34
CA GLN A 113 5.83 -10.74 -26.02
C GLN A 113 5.83 -11.99 -25.12
N SER A 114 5.55 -13.17 -25.68
CA SER A 114 5.64 -14.45 -24.96
C SER A 114 7.09 -14.78 -24.55
N ASP A 115 8.04 -14.51 -25.43
CA ASP A 115 9.47 -14.68 -25.16
C ASP A 115 9.93 -13.72 -24.05
N ALA A 116 9.46 -12.46 -24.06
CA ALA A 116 9.75 -11.48 -23.01
C ALA A 116 9.27 -11.97 -21.64
N LEU A 117 8.04 -12.49 -21.56
CA LEU A 117 7.48 -13.04 -20.33
C LEU A 117 8.31 -14.22 -19.82
N ARG A 118 8.71 -15.14 -20.71
CA ARG A 118 9.53 -16.29 -20.34
C ARG A 118 10.88 -15.86 -19.78
N SER A 119 11.57 -14.94 -20.46
CA SER A 119 12.87 -14.41 -20.00
C SER A 119 12.75 -13.68 -18.67
N LEU A 120 11.66 -12.93 -18.43
CA LEU A 120 11.38 -12.33 -17.13
C LEU A 120 11.19 -13.39 -16.04
N LEU A 121 10.41 -14.44 -16.28
CA LEU A 121 10.23 -15.51 -15.29
C LEU A 121 11.55 -16.24 -14.99
N ASP A 122 12.39 -16.47 -15.99
CA ASP A 122 13.73 -17.05 -15.81
C ASP A 122 14.62 -16.13 -14.94
N ILE A 123 14.62 -14.81 -15.22
CA ILE A 123 15.33 -13.82 -14.39
C ILE A 123 14.78 -13.75 -12.97
N GLN A 124 13.46 -13.81 -12.78
CA GLN A 124 12.83 -13.83 -11.45
C GLN A 124 13.32 -15.02 -10.64
N ASN A 125 13.32 -16.22 -11.24
CA ASN A 125 13.78 -17.44 -10.58
C ASN A 125 15.25 -17.35 -10.17
N LEU A 126 16.10 -16.77 -11.03
CA LEU A 126 17.52 -16.59 -10.74
C LEU A 126 17.75 -15.53 -9.65
N LEU A 127 17.02 -14.41 -9.68
CA LEU A 127 17.09 -13.38 -8.64
C LEU A 127 16.50 -13.84 -7.29
N ASN A 128 15.65 -14.87 -7.31
CA ASN A 128 15.15 -15.54 -6.12
C ASN A 128 15.99 -16.78 -5.74
N THR A 129 17.25 -16.88 -6.18
CA THR A 129 18.13 -17.98 -5.77
C THR A 129 18.44 -17.95 -4.27
N GLU A 130 18.34 -19.11 -3.63
CA GLU A 130 18.64 -19.30 -2.21
C GLU A 130 20.00 -19.97 -1.99
N ALA A 131 20.67 -19.58 -0.90
CA ALA A 131 21.83 -20.27 -0.33
C ALA A 131 21.60 -20.45 1.17
N ASP A 132 21.64 -21.69 1.68
CA ASP A 132 21.40 -22.01 3.10
C ASP A 132 20.05 -21.46 3.65
N GLY A 133 18.99 -21.55 2.84
CA GLY A 133 17.65 -21.05 3.19
C GLY A 133 17.54 -19.52 3.28
N ARG A 134 18.48 -18.80 2.66
CA ARG A 134 18.54 -17.34 2.60
C ARG A 134 18.64 -16.87 1.16
N PHE A 135 17.79 -15.92 0.78
CA PHE A 135 17.87 -15.30 -0.55
C PHE A 135 19.13 -14.45 -0.68
N ILE A 136 19.88 -14.63 -1.76
CA ILE A 136 21.19 -14.00 -1.93
C ILE A 136 21.12 -12.56 -2.45
N PHE A 137 20.04 -12.20 -3.16
CA PHE A 137 19.83 -10.88 -3.80
C PHE A 137 18.85 -9.96 -3.03
N GLY A 138 18.39 -10.37 -1.84
CA GLY A 138 17.43 -9.59 -1.03
C GLY A 138 18.02 -8.52 -0.11
N GLY A 139 19.34 -8.32 -0.14
CA GLY A 139 20.02 -7.43 0.81
C GLY A 139 19.98 -8.00 2.24
N GLY A 140 19.51 -7.21 3.20
CA GLY A 140 19.24 -7.64 4.58
C GLY A 140 17.99 -8.53 4.71
N THR A 141 17.08 -8.46 3.73
CA THR A 141 15.83 -9.21 3.71
C THR A 141 16.05 -10.58 3.08
N VAL A 142 16.44 -11.55 3.91
CA VAL A 142 16.87 -12.88 3.46
C VAL A 142 15.81 -13.98 3.54
N ARG A 143 14.63 -13.71 4.14
CA ARG A 143 13.60 -14.73 4.42
C ARG A 143 12.34 -14.61 3.55
N THR A 144 12.34 -13.69 2.60
CA THR A 144 11.24 -13.47 1.67
C THR A 144 11.81 -13.34 0.26
N GLU A 145 11.08 -13.85 -0.72
CA GLU A 145 11.47 -13.76 -2.13
C GLU A 145 11.77 -12.29 -2.49
N PRO A 146 13.01 -11.97 -2.93
CA PRO A 146 13.42 -10.60 -3.15
C PRO A 146 12.82 -9.97 -4.40
N VAL A 147 12.41 -10.77 -5.39
CA VAL A 147 11.85 -10.27 -6.66
C VAL A 147 10.52 -10.96 -6.95
N SER A 148 9.51 -10.15 -7.27
CA SER A 148 8.22 -10.65 -7.74
C SER A 148 7.63 -9.68 -8.75
N PHE A 149 7.50 -10.14 -9.99
CA PHE A 149 6.88 -9.36 -11.06
C PHE A 149 5.35 -9.43 -11.05
N GLY A 150 4.76 -10.36 -10.27
CA GLY A 150 3.31 -10.58 -10.26
C GLY A 150 2.77 -11.07 -11.60
N LEU A 151 3.59 -11.78 -12.38
CA LEU A 151 3.27 -12.24 -13.74
C LEU A 151 2.70 -13.65 -13.71
N SER A 152 1.56 -13.86 -14.36
CA SER A 152 1.00 -15.20 -14.62
C SER A 152 0.87 -15.51 -16.11
N THR A 153 0.47 -14.52 -16.91
CA THR A 153 0.28 -14.61 -18.36
C THR A 153 0.52 -13.25 -19.00
N VAL A 154 0.74 -13.23 -20.32
CA VAL A 154 0.83 -11.99 -21.11
C VAL A 154 -0.45 -11.16 -20.93
N ASP A 155 -1.62 -11.81 -21.04
CA ASP A 155 -2.92 -11.15 -20.86
C ASP A 155 -3.08 -10.50 -19.48
N ALA A 156 -2.65 -11.18 -18.40
CA ALA A 156 -2.75 -10.62 -17.05
C ALA A 156 -1.86 -9.39 -16.86
N PHE A 157 -0.66 -9.40 -17.46
CA PHE A 157 0.21 -8.23 -17.47
C PHE A 157 -0.39 -7.09 -18.29
N GLN A 158 -0.90 -7.37 -19.48
CA GLN A 158 -1.49 -6.38 -20.38
C GLN A 158 -2.82 -5.81 -19.86
N ALA A 159 -3.56 -6.57 -19.04
CA ALA A 159 -4.72 -6.06 -18.31
C ALA A 159 -4.33 -4.98 -17.28
N LYS A 160 -3.14 -5.09 -16.68
CA LYS A 160 -2.58 -4.07 -15.79
C LYS A 160 -1.93 -2.93 -16.58
N PHE A 161 -1.13 -3.27 -17.58
CA PHE A 161 -0.37 -2.34 -18.41
C PHE A 161 -0.82 -2.45 -19.86
N ASP A 162 -1.84 -1.67 -20.20
CA ASP A 162 -2.39 -1.64 -21.57
C ASP A 162 -1.47 -0.90 -22.56
N GLY A 163 -0.41 -0.23 -22.07
CA GLY A 163 0.58 0.43 -22.89
C GLY A 163 0.14 1.79 -23.44
N SER A 164 -1.07 2.26 -23.12
CA SER A 164 -1.55 3.62 -23.43
C SER A 164 -1.95 4.35 -22.14
N ARG A 165 -3.05 3.95 -21.49
CA ARG A 165 -3.58 4.59 -20.27
C ARG A 165 -2.75 4.21 -19.04
N VAL A 166 -2.38 2.94 -18.94
CA VAL A 166 -1.47 2.43 -17.93
C VAL A 166 -0.24 1.86 -18.62
N SER A 167 0.85 2.61 -18.54
CA SER A 167 2.13 2.21 -19.11
C SER A 167 3.07 1.72 -18.01
N VAL A 168 3.94 0.78 -18.35
CA VAL A 168 5.08 0.44 -17.52
C VAL A 168 5.91 1.70 -17.25
N PRO A 169 6.38 1.94 -16.01
CA PRO A 169 7.25 3.05 -15.71
C PRO A 169 8.50 3.05 -16.60
N THR A 170 8.74 4.18 -17.27
CA THR A 170 9.85 4.31 -18.23
C THR A 170 11.16 4.73 -17.57
N THR A 171 11.14 5.23 -16.34
CA THR A 171 12.33 5.59 -15.56
C THR A 171 12.54 4.63 -14.40
N ARG A 172 13.79 4.48 -13.97
CA ARG A 172 14.16 3.63 -12.84
C ARG A 172 13.45 4.05 -11.54
N ASP A 173 13.45 5.34 -11.22
CA ASP A 173 12.85 5.85 -9.98
C ASP A 173 11.37 5.47 -9.90
N ALA A 174 10.62 5.70 -10.98
CA ALA A 174 9.21 5.33 -11.07
C ALA A 174 8.96 3.81 -11.07
N ASN A 175 9.88 3.00 -11.60
CA ASN A 175 9.79 1.53 -11.61
C ASN A 175 10.08 0.90 -10.24
N LEU A 176 10.88 1.59 -9.42
CA LEU A 176 11.27 1.15 -8.08
C LEU A 176 10.45 1.78 -6.95
N GLU A 177 9.57 2.71 -7.29
CA GLU A 177 8.71 3.41 -6.35
C GLU A 177 7.88 2.42 -5.52
N THR A 178 7.95 2.54 -4.20
CA THR A 178 7.19 1.72 -3.26
C THR A 178 6.74 2.56 -2.08
N PHE A 179 5.43 2.75 -1.97
CA PHE A 179 4.81 3.48 -0.88
C PHE A 179 3.36 3.06 -0.67
N SER A 180 2.81 3.42 0.48
CA SER A 180 1.38 3.38 0.76
C SER A 180 0.99 4.60 1.58
N ILE A 181 0.17 5.47 0.98
CA ILE A 181 -0.37 6.69 1.60
C ILE A 181 -1.85 6.43 1.83
N SER A 182 -2.21 6.10 3.08
CA SER A 182 -3.59 5.83 3.49
C SER A 182 -4.16 6.89 4.42
N ARG A 183 -3.35 7.88 4.81
CA ARG A 183 -3.70 8.93 5.76
C ARG A 183 -2.89 10.18 5.47
N ASN A 184 -3.44 11.33 5.83
CA ASN A 184 -2.73 12.60 5.89
C ASN A 184 -1.49 12.49 6.80
N SER A 185 -0.32 12.83 6.28
CA SER A 185 0.95 12.68 7.01
C SER A 185 1.11 13.57 8.27
N SER A 186 0.36 14.67 8.41
CA SER A 186 0.46 15.58 9.57
C SER A 186 -0.64 15.36 10.61
N THR A 187 -1.87 15.08 10.18
CA THR A 187 -3.05 14.95 11.05
C THR A 187 -3.48 13.50 11.28
N LEU A 188 -2.91 12.54 10.53
CA LEU A 188 -3.29 11.13 10.51
C LEU A 188 -4.74 10.86 10.05
N ASN A 189 -5.38 11.84 9.40
CA ASN A 189 -6.73 11.71 8.86
C ASN A 189 -6.77 10.74 7.66
N PRO A 190 -7.53 9.64 7.69
CA PRO A 190 -7.74 8.76 6.53
C PRO A 190 -8.59 9.41 5.43
N ALA A 191 -9.40 10.39 5.78
CA ALA A 191 -10.16 11.19 4.84
C ALA A 191 -9.33 12.42 4.43
N PHE A 192 -8.48 12.31 3.42
CA PHE A 192 -7.56 13.40 3.04
C PHE A 192 -7.40 13.64 1.53
N LEU A 193 -8.01 12.81 0.70
CA LEU A 193 -7.90 12.93 -0.75
C LEU A 193 -9.14 13.62 -1.32
N THR A 194 -8.93 14.42 -2.37
CA THR A 194 -10.00 14.75 -3.31
C THR A 194 -9.54 14.39 -4.72
N PHE A 195 -10.49 13.97 -5.53
CA PHE A 195 -10.33 13.58 -6.92
C PHE A 195 -11.04 14.61 -7.77
N GLU A 196 -10.37 15.11 -8.79
CA GLU A 196 -10.90 16.10 -9.72
C GLU A 196 -10.65 15.62 -11.15
N GLN A 197 -11.57 15.89 -12.06
CA GLN A 197 -11.27 15.77 -13.48
C GLN A 197 -10.58 17.07 -13.90
N ALA A 198 -9.25 17.04 -14.03
CA ALA A 198 -8.43 18.24 -14.17
C ALA A 198 -8.76 19.02 -15.45
N ASP A 199 -9.11 18.33 -16.54
CA ASP A 199 -9.33 18.93 -17.84
C ASP A 199 -10.35 18.12 -18.66
N GLY A 200 -11.44 18.76 -19.07
CA GLY A 200 -12.42 18.21 -20.01
C GLY A 200 -11.84 18.01 -21.41
N GLY A 201 -10.93 17.05 -21.60
CA GLY A 201 -10.46 16.60 -22.93
C GLY A 201 -8.99 16.17 -23.05
N THR A 202 -8.13 16.44 -22.08
CA THR A 202 -6.68 16.16 -22.21
C THR A 202 -6.25 14.77 -21.73
N GLY A 203 -7.20 13.93 -21.30
CA GLY A 203 -6.90 12.61 -20.75
C GLY A 203 -6.19 12.67 -19.39
N LYS A 204 -6.53 13.65 -18.54
CA LYS A 204 -5.94 13.81 -17.20
C LYS A 204 -6.99 14.01 -16.12
N SER A 205 -6.69 13.46 -14.95
CA SER A 205 -7.45 13.68 -13.73
C SER A 205 -6.47 13.97 -12.59
N ARG A 206 -6.90 14.76 -11.61
CA ARG A 206 -6.07 15.22 -10.51
C ARG A 206 -6.46 14.54 -9.22
N ILE A 207 -5.45 14.26 -8.41
CA ILE A 207 -5.60 13.79 -7.04
C ILE A 207 -4.94 14.83 -6.15
N ASN A 208 -5.73 15.44 -5.27
CA ASN A 208 -5.27 16.48 -4.37
C ASN A 208 -5.07 15.92 -2.96
N SER A 209 -4.15 16.55 -2.24
CA SER A 209 -3.84 16.33 -0.83
C SER A 209 -3.69 17.71 -0.16
N PRO A 210 -4.20 17.89 1.07
CA PRO A 210 -4.06 19.14 1.82
C PRO A 210 -2.63 19.37 2.37
N VAL A 211 -1.74 18.38 2.23
CA VAL A 211 -0.33 18.43 2.64
C VAL A 211 0.59 17.95 1.52
N ASN A 212 1.87 18.33 1.59
CA ASN A 212 2.89 18.09 0.56
C ASN A 212 3.37 16.62 0.43
N GLN A 213 2.53 15.63 0.74
CA GLN A 213 2.94 14.23 0.84
C GLN A 213 3.15 13.52 -0.53
N PHE A 214 2.86 14.20 -1.64
CA PHE A 214 3.18 13.69 -2.98
C PHE A 214 4.54 14.14 -3.51
N SER A 215 5.30 14.95 -2.76
CA SER A 215 6.55 15.57 -3.24
C SER A 215 7.61 14.58 -3.72
N ASN A 216 7.58 13.34 -3.24
CA ASN A 216 8.58 12.32 -3.53
C ASN A 216 8.13 11.30 -4.57
N ILE A 217 6.91 11.44 -5.11
CA ILE A 217 6.43 10.53 -6.16
C ILE A 217 7.11 10.90 -7.47
N ALA A 218 7.74 9.92 -8.12
CA ALA A 218 8.31 10.13 -9.45
C ALA A 218 7.22 10.19 -10.54
N VAL A 219 7.38 11.08 -11.51
CA VAL A 219 6.54 11.09 -12.73
C VAL A 219 6.75 9.78 -13.50
N GLY A 220 5.67 9.21 -14.03
CA GLY A 220 5.65 7.90 -14.69
C GLY A 220 5.38 6.73 -13.74
N THR A 221 5.31 6.97 -12.42
CA THR A 221 4.97 5.93 -11.43
C THR A 221 3.59 5.35 -11.73
N THR A 222 3.48 4.03 -11.66
CA THR A 222 2.17 3.36 -11.66
C THR A 222 1.66 3.26 -10.23
N ILE A 223 0.56 3.94 -9.94
CA ILE A 223 -0.10 3.93 -8.64
C ILE A 223 -1.38 3.11 -8.67
N THR A 224 -1.78 2.56 -7.53
CA THR A 224 -3.08 1.96 -7.30
C THR A 224 -3.82 2.78 -6.25
N ILE A 225 -5.04 3.19 -6.58
CA ILE A 225 -6.02 3.78 -5.68
C ILE A 225 -6.93 2.64 -5.21
N SER A 226 -7.16 2.56 -3.90
CA SER A 226 -8.01 1.54 -3.30
C SER A 226 -8.73 2.05 -2.06
N GLY A 227 -9.90 1.46 -1.76
CA GLY A 227 -10.65 1.78 -0.55
C GLY A 227 -11.29 3.16 -0.60
N THR A 228 -11.55 3.68 -1.79
CA THR A 228 -12.39 4.87 -1.99
C THR A 228 -13.84 4.55 -1.63
N VAL A 229 -14.65 5.58 -1.36
CA VAL A 229 -16.08 5.38 -1.03
C VAL A 229 -16.74 4.64 -2.19
N ASP A 230 -17.32 3.47 -1.88
CA ASP A 230 -17.90 2.50 -2.82
C ASP A 230 -16.95 2.01 -3.95
N GLY A 231 -15.64 2.24 -3.80
CA GLY A 231 -14.62 1.88 -4.79
C GLY A 231 -14.69 2.71 -6.08
N LEU A 232 -15.38 3.86 -6.08
CA LEU A 232 -15.68 4.63 -7.29
C LEU A 232 -14.43 5.09 -8.06
N ASN A 233 -13.36 5.42 -7.33
CA ASN A 233 -12.08 5.86 -7.88
C ASN A 233 -10.98 4.79 -7.74
N ASP A 234 -11.34 3.57 -7.34
CA ASP A 234 -10.38 2.48 -7.21
C ASP A 234 -9.86 2.06 -8.59
N GLY A 235 -8.56 1.84 -8.71
CA GLY A 235 -7.94 1.47 -9.98
C GLY A 235 -6.46 1.78 -10.04
N THR A 236 -5.83 1.36 -11.13
CA THR A 236 -4.39 1.57 -11.37
C THR A 236 -4.17 2.70 -12.36
N PHE A 237 -3.34 3.69 -12.06
CA PHE A 237 -3.13 4.86 -12.93
C PHE A 237 -1.64 5.16 -13.10
N THR A 238 -1.30 5.81 -14.22
CA THR A 238 0.06 6.33 -14.45
C THR A 238 0.11 7.79 -14.02
N VAL A 239 1.06 8.16 -13.17
CA VAL A 239 1.31 9.55 -12.79
C VAL A 239 1.91 10.30 -13.97
N ASP A 240 1.25 11.36 -14.40
CA ASP A 240 1.67 12.22 -15.52
C ASP A 240 2.44 13.46 -15.04
N ALA A 241 1.98 14.06 -13.94
CA ALA A 241 2.64 15.21 -13.35
C ALA A 241 2.50 15.19 -11.82
N VAL A 242 3.47 15.81 -11.15
CA VAL A 242 3.48 15.99 -9.70
C VAL A 242 3.69 17.46 -9.41
N ASP A 243 2.89 17.99 -8.50
CA ASP A 243 3.03 19.37 -8.02
C ASP A 243 4.43 19.59 -7.43
N PRO A 244 5.14 20.67 -7.79
CA PRO A 244 6.42 21.02 -7.15
C PRO A 244 6.33 21.20 -5.63
N ASN A 245 5.14 21.54 -5.09
CA ASN A 245 4.91 21.62 -3.64
C ASN A 245 4.29 20.34 -3.06
N GLY A 246 4.13 19.27 -3.85
CA GLY A 246 3.63 17.97 -3.41
C GLY A 246 2.15 17.92 -3.00
N LEU A 247 1.36 18.93 -3.35
CA LEU A 247 -0.07 19.02 -2.96
C LEU A 247 -0.99 18.25 -3.90
N TRP A 248 -0.59 18.00 -5.14
CA TRP A 248 -1.40 17.25 -6.09
C TRP A 248 -0.55 16.41 -7.04
N ILE A 249 -1.17 15.39 -7.63
CA ILE A 249 -0.64 14.64 -8.76
C ILE A 249 -1.70 14.58 -9.85
N ASP A 250 -1.28 14.72 -11.10
CA ASP A 250 -2.12 14.44 -12.26
C ASP A 250 -1.84 13.01 -12.73
N VAL A 251 -2.90 12.28 -12.99
CA VAL A 251 -2.86 10.91 -13.49
C VAL A 251 -3.46 10.83 -14.89
N LYS A 252 -2.90 9.94 -15.72
CA LYS A 252 -3.44 9.65 -17.05
C LYS A 252 -4.80 8.97 -16.94
N THR A 253 -5.76 9.51 -17.67
CA THR A 253 -7.14 9.07 -17.79
C THR A 253 -7.57 9.18 -19.25
N GLU A 254 -8.66 8.53 -19.64
CA GLU A 254 -9.20 8.59 -21.00
C GLU A 254 -10.71 8.72 -20.89
N GLN A 255 -11.26 9.77 -21.50
CA GLN A 255 -12.68 10.06 -21.50
C GLN A 255 -12.99 11.03 -22.63
N LEU A 256 -14.17 10.84 -23.24
CA LEU A 256 -14.73 11.80 -24.17
C LEU A 256 -15.06 13.12 -23.48
N THR A 257 -15.36 14.12 -24.29
CA THR A 257 -15.91 15.41 -23.88
C THR A 257 -17.23 15.61 -24.57
N ASP A 258 -18.16 16.29 -23.88
CA ASP A 258 -19.45 16.59 -24.48
C ASP A 258 -19.22 17.49 -25.70
N GLU A 259 -19.63 17.00 -26.86
CA GLU A 259 -19.46 17.73 -28.13
C GLU A 259 -20.58 17.38 -29.10
N GLY A 260 -21.21 18.41 -29.66
CA GLY A 260 -22.36 18.24 -30.55
C GLY A 260 -23.67 18.01 -29.83
N SER A 261 -24.75 18.13 -30.59
CA SER A 261 -26.12 17.77 -30.17
C SER A 261 -26.91 17.30 -31.38
N THR A 262 -28.07 16.68 -31.17
CA THR A 262 -28.96 16.26 -32.26
C THR A 262 -29.38 17.42 -33.19
N THR A 263 -29.38 18.66 -32.68
CA THR A 263 -29.69 19.87 -33.45
C THR A 263 -28.47 20.59 -34.04
N SER A 264 -27.26 20.21 -33.64
CA SER A 264 -25.99 20.76 -34.13
C SER A 264 -24.91 19.70 -33.95
N PRO A 265 -24.86 18.69 -34.83
CA PRO A 265 -23.94 17.57 -34.71
C PRO A 265 -22.51 17.97 -35.08
N VAL A 266 -21.57 17.10 -34.71
CA VAL A 266 -20.16 17.23 -35.04
C VAL A 266 -19.85 16.33 -36.23
N PHE A 267 -19.19 16.88 -37.24
CA PHE A 267 -18.74 16.12 -38.39
C PHE A 267 -17.38 15.47 -38.07
N ALA A 268 -17.36 14.16 -37.83
CA ALA A 268 -16.17 13.44 -37.39
C ALA A 268 -15.73 12.39 -38.42
N THR A 269 -14.42 12.18 -38.54
CA THR A 269 -13.81 11.10 -39.32
C THR A 269 -13.18 10.07 -38.38
N PHE A 270 -13.57 8.82 -38.57
CA PHE A 270 -13.14 7.64 -37.81
C PHE A 270 -12.23 6.78 -38.68
N THR A 271 -10.96 6.66 -38.31
CA THR A 271 -10.00 5.77 -38.97
C THR A 271 -9.71 4.57 -38.08
N PHE A 272 -9.80 3.34 -38.59
CA PHE A 272 -9.63 2.12 -37.79
C PHE A 272 -8.99 1.00 -38.62
N PRO A 273 -8.34 -0.01 -38.00
CA PRO A 273 -7.80 -1.17 -38.70
C PRO A 273 -8.89 -1.90 -39.49
N ASN A 274 -8.56 -2.31 -40.71
CA ASN A 274 -9.46 -3.09 -41.54
C ASN A 274 -9.68 -4.47 -40.90
N PRO A 275 -10.93 -4.88 -40.61
CA PRO A 275 -11.22 -6.18 -39.98
C PRO A 275 -10.76 -7.38 -40.82
N ASP A 276 -10.70 -7.23 -42.14
CA ASP A 276 -10.28 -8.30 -43.07
C ASP A 276 -8.75 -8.35 -43.27
N ASP A 277 -8.05 -7.23 -43.09
CA ASP A 277 -6.58 -7.15 -43.14
C ASP A 277 -6.06 -6.04 -42.19
N PRO A 278 -5.72 -6.39 -40.93
CA PRO A 278 -5.34 -5.43 -39.88
C PRO A 278 -4.14 -4.54 -40.21
N ARG A 279 -3.37 -4.86 -41.27
CA ARG A 279 -2.24 -4.05 -41.75
C ARG A 279 -2.68 -2.82 -42.56
N THR A 280 -3.96 -2.74 -42.91
CA THR A 280 -4.56 -1.61 -43.64
C THR A 280 -5.60 -0.91 -42.76
N SER A 281 -5.89 0.36 -43.04
CA SER A 281 -6.92 1.11 -42.32
C SER A 281 -8.10 1.46 -43.22
N LEU A 282 -9.29 1.50 -42.62
CA LEU A 282 -10.51 2.02 -43.20
C LEU A 282 -10.85 3.37 -42.55
N ALA A 283 -11.61 4.20 -43.26
CA ALA A 283 -12.10 5.47 -42.74
C ALA A 283 -13.58 5.67 -43.05
N ILE A 284 -14.33 6.18 -42.08
CA ILE A 284 -15.74 6.59 -42.20
C ILE A 284 -15.85 8.03 -41.74
N THR A 285 -16.70 8.82 -42.40
CA THR A 285 -17.01 10.18 -41.96
C THR A 285 -18.52 10.31 -41.82
N THR A 286 -18.99 10.75 -40.65
CA THR A 286 -20.42 10.94 -40.36
C THR A 286 -20.63 12.02 -39.29
N ASP A 287 -21.87 12.50 -39.20
CA ASP A 287 -22.34 13.40 -38.15
C ASP A 287 -22.62 12.61 -36.86
N VAL A 288 -22.03 13.04 -35.75
CA VAL A 288 -22.13 12.39 -34.45
C VAL A 288 -22.35 13.38 -33.31
N THR A 289 -22.69 12.85 -32.15
CA THR A 289 -22.62 13.53 -30.86
C THR A 289 -21.74 12.73 -29.92
N PHE A 290 -20.98 13.42 -29.07
CA PHE A 290 -20.12 12.83 -28.06
C PHE A 290 -20.77 13.08 -26.70
N ASP A 291 -21.04 12.00 -25.95
CA ASP A 291 -21.51 12.04 -24.56
C ASP A 291 -20.36 11.57 -23.65
N ARG A 292 -19.80 12.51 -22.88
CA ARG A 292 -18.74 12.26 -21.90
C ARG A 292 -19.21 11.33 -20.78
N ARG A 293 -20.45 11.47 -20.32
CA ARG A 293 -20.99 10.74 -19.17
C ARG A 293 -21.02 9.25 -19.46
N THR A 294 -21.52 8.85 -20.63
CA THR A 294 -21.56 7.43 -21.03
C THR A 294 -20.33 6.98 -21.82
N ASN A 295 -19.44 7.91 -22.19
CA ASN A 295 -18.32 7.66 -23.10
C ASN A 295 -18.80 7.12 -24.47
N THR A 296 -19.95 7.62 -24.92
CA THR A 296 -20.62 7.17 -26.14
C THR A 296 -20.46 8.20 -27.24
N ILE A 297 -20.19 7.70 -28.44
CA ILE A 297 -20.26 8.44 -29.69
C ILE A 297 -21.52 7.95 -30.39
N THR A 298 -22.52 8.82 -30.50
CA THR A 298 -23.82 8.50 -31.10
C THR A 298 -23.88 9.10 -32.49
N ALA A 299 -24.05 8.26 -33.51
CA ALA A 299 -24.31 8.69 -34.88
C ALA A 299 -25.70 9.30 -35.03
N ILE A 300 -25.80 10.36 -35.84
CA ILE A 300 -27.08 11.01 -36.12
C ILE A 300 -27.98 10.09 -36.97
N ASN A 301 -27.41 9.37 -37.92
CA ASN A 301 -28.13 8.34 -38.67
C ASN A 301 -27.74 6.96 -38.17
N SER A 302 -28.75 6.14 -37.87
CA SER A 302 -28.55 4.78 -37.40
C SER A 302 -27.80 3.93 -38.43
N GLY A 303 -26.78 3.19 -37.97
CA GLY A 303 -25.96 2.28 -38.78
C GLY A 303 -24.71 2.93 -39.40
N ASP A 304 -24.51 4.24 -39.27
CA ASP A 304 -23.34 4.92 -39.85
C ASP A 304 -22.00 4.44 -39.25
N LEU A 305 -22.01 3.83 -38.06
CA LEU A 305 -20.82 3.27 -37.41
C LEU A 305 -20.71 1.74 -37.50
N ASP A 306 -21.61 1.04 -38.21
CA ASP A 306 -21.72 -0.44 -38.20
C ASP A 306 -20.42 -1.17 -38.55
N SER A 307 -19.60 -0.59 -39.41
CA SER A 307 -18.38 -1.24 -39.90
C SER A 307 -17.18 -1.13 -38.95
N ILE A 308 -17.31 -0.42 -37.82
CA ILE A 308 -16.28 -0.32 -36.77
C ILE A 308 -16.52 -1.44 -35.73
N PRO A 309 -15.68 -2.49 -35.66
CA PRO A 309 -15.94 -3.58 -34.72
C PRO A 309 -15.66 -3.18 -33.26
N ALA A 310 -16.40 -3.79 -32.31
CA ALA A 310 -16.01 -3.72 -30.91
C ALA A 310 -14.61 -4.31 -30.68
N GLY A 311 -13.83 -3.69 -29.80
CA GLY A 311 -12.42 -4.02 -29.56
C GLY A 311 -11.44 -3.40 -30.56
N SER A 312 -11.91 -2.79 -31.65
CA SER A 312 -11.03 -2.09 -32.59
C SER A 312 -10.51 -0.77 -32.02
N VAL A 313 -9.37 -0.33 -32.52
CA VAL A 313 -8.86 1.01 -32.26
C VAL A 313 -9.43 1.95 -33.30
N VAL A 314 -9.97 3.08 -32.84
CA VAL A 314 -10.53 4.11 -33.71
C VAL A 314 -9.85 5.44 -33.43
N THR A 315 -9.29 6.05 -34.47
CA THR A 315 -8.78 7.42 -34.44
C THR A 315 -9.88 8.36 -34.92
N VAL A 316 -10.34 9.21 -34.02
CA VAL A 316 -11.31 10.27 -34.26
C VAL A 316 -10.57 11.54 -34.67
N SER A 317 -11.02 12.18 -35.74
CA SER A 317 -10.49 13.44 -36.25
C SER A 317 -11.60 14.34 -36.79
N GLY A 318 -11.32 15.64 -36.94
CA GLY A 318 -12.29 16.62 -37.47
C GLY A 318 -13.21 17.24 -36.41
N THR A 319 -13.04 16.87 -35.14
CA THR A 319 -13.77 17.42 -33.98
C THR A 319 -12.96 18.54 -33.32
N THR A 320 -13.58 19.25 -32.37
CA THR A 320 -12.93 20.30 -31.58
C THR A 320 -12.22 19.71 -30.36
N ASN A 321 -12.89 18.81 -29.65
CA ASN A 321 -12.47 18.39 -28.31
C ASN A 321 -12.19 16.88 -28.20
N ASN A 322 -12.60 16.08 -29.19
CA ASN A 322 -12.52 14.62 -29.15
C ASN A 322 -11.59 14.02 -30.23
N ASN A 323 -10.65 14.82 -30.76
CA ASN A 323 -9.64 14.29 -31.67
C ASN A 323 -8.65 13.44 -30.86
N GLY A 324 -8.46 12.18 -31.26
CA GLY A 324 -7.64 11.23 -30.52
C GLY A 324 -7.89 9.80 -30.96
N THR A 325 -7.12 8.90 -30.38
CA THR A 325 -7.31 7.46 -30.57
C THR A 325 -8.03 6.90 -29.36
N PHE A 326 -8.96 5.99 -29.59
CA PHE A 326 -9.77 5.36 -28.56
C PHE A 326 -9.92 3.87 -28.87
N THR A 327 -10.09 3.05 -27.85
CA THR A 327 -10.46 1.64 -28.04
C THR A 327 -11.97 1.48 -27.95
N VAL A 328 -12.61 0.90 -28.96
CA VAL A 328 -14.05 0.65 -28.95
C VAL A 328 -14.36 -0.47 -27.93
N ASP A 329 -15.27 -0.20 -27.00
CA ASP A 329 -15.75 -1.18 -26.03
C ASP A 329 -16.94 -1.95 -26.59
N SER A 330 -17.94 -1.25 -27.11
CA SER A 330 -19.10 -1.81 -27.79
C SER A 330 -19.57 -0.91 -28.92
N ASN A 331 -20.18 -1.48 -29.95
CA ASN A 331 -20.77 -0.71 -31.04
C ASN A 331 -22.01 -1.46 -31.57
N ASP A 332 -23.14 -0.77 -31.67
CA ASP A 332 -24.38 -1.28 -32.27
C ASP A 332 -24.73 -0.61 -33.61
N GLY A 333 -23.80 0.19 -34.15
CA GLY A 333 -23.94 0.92 -35.40
C GLY A 333 -24.47 2.33 -35.24
N THR A 334 -25.21 2.61 -34.17
CA THR A 334 -25.69 3.95 -33.82
C THR A 334 -24.90 4.50 -32.65
N ASP A 335 -24.77 3.72 -31.58
CA ASP A 335 -24.04 4.06 -30.37
C ASP A 335 -22.74 3.25 -30.29
N MET A 336 -21.63 3.96 -30.40
CA MET A 336 -20.29 3.42 -30.20
C MET A 336 -19.75 3.88 -28.84
N VAL A 337 -19.64 2.94 -27.90
CA VAL A 337 -19.03 3.19 -26.59
C VAL A 337 -17.53 2.93 -26.70
N VAL A 338 -16.71 3.89 -26.30
CA VAL A 338 -15.26 3.69 -26.20
C VAL A 338 -14.87 3.37 -24.77
N LYS A 339 -13.74 2.68 -24.57
CA LYS A 339 -13.22 2.42 -23.24
C LYS A 339 -12.87 3.74 -22.57
N SER A 340 -13.15 3.85 -21.28
CA SER A 340 -12.70 4.99 -20.48
C SER A 340 -11.90 4.53 -19.28
N LYS A 341 -11.14 5.47 -18.75
CA LYS A 341 -10.54 5.37 -17.44
C LYS A 341 -10.56 6.75 -16.84
N ARG A 342 -11.40 6.98 -15.84
CA ARG A 342 -11.63 8.33 -15.31
C ARG A 342 -11.63 8.28 -13.79
N LEU A 343 -11.24 9.40 -13.18
CA LEU A 343 -11.62 9.68 -11.81
C LEU A 343 -12.96 10.41 -11.83
N VAL A 344 -13.81 10.09 -10.88
CA VAL A 344 -15.05 10.82 -10.61
C VAL A 344 -14.75 11.92 -9.60
N ASP A 345 -15.20 13.13 -9.91
CA ASP A 345 -15.05 14.27 -9.02
C ASP A 345 -15.83 14.02 -7.71
N ASP A 346 -15.15 14.17 -6.58
CA ASP A 346 -15.70 13.98 -5.24
C ASP A 346 -15.65 15.26 -4.38
N GLY A 347 -15.47 16.41 -5.01
CA GLY A 347 -15.62 17.70 -4.34
C GLY A 347 -14.34 18.49 -4.20
N GLY A 348 -13.57 18.56 -5.28
CA GLY A 348 -12.65 19.66 -5.50
C GLY A 348 -13.27 21.05 -5.32
N THR A 349 -12.47 22.11 -5.53
CA THR A 349 -12.94 23.52 -5.44
C THR A 349 -14.14 23.84 -6.37
N ALA A 350 -14.49 22.90 -7.27
CA ALA A 350 -15.59 22.91 -8.22
C ALA A 350 -16.81 22.05 -7.82
N ALA A 351 -16.95 21.60 -6.56
CA ALA A 351 -18.09 20.77 -6.14
C ALA A 351 -19.45 21.35 -6.60
N THR A 352 -20.10 20.64 -7.52
CA THR A 352 -21.35 21.07 -8.14
C THR A 352 -22.48 20.99 -7.13
N VAL A 353 -22.79 22.11 -6.49
CA VAL A 353 -23.99 22.28 -5.69
C VAL A 353 -25.12 22.67 -6.64
N HIS A 354 -25.96 21.70 -7.00
CA HIS A 354 -27.15 21.93 -7.79
C HIS A 354 -28.23 22.51 -6.88
N THR A 355 -28.23 23.83 -6.77
CA THR A 355 -29.25 24.56 -6.02
C THR A 355 -30.53 24.61 -6.84
N VAL A 356 -31.59 24.07 -6.27
CA VAL A 356 -32.94 24.03 -6.83
C VAL A 356 -33.78 25.04 -6.05
N GLY A 357 -34.24 26.09 -6.72
CA GLY A 357 -34.93 27.21 -6.07
C GLY A 357 -35.65 28.13 -7.06
N GLY A 358 -36.86 28.56 -6.70
CA GLY A 358 -37.69 29.45 -7.53
C GLY A 358 -38.40 28.71 -8.66
N VAL A 359 -38.08 29.04 -9.93
CA VAL A 359 -38.74 28.46 -11.13
C VAL A 359 -38.22 27.04 -11.43
N ASN A 360 -37.07 26.65 -10.87
CA ASN A 360 -36.52 25.30 -10.98
C ASN A 360 -36.91 24.52 -9.71
N THR A 361 -37.88 23.61 -9.79
CA THR A 361 -38.33 22.75 -8.68
C THR A 361 -37.61 21.40 -8.69
N LEU A 362 -37.47 20.76 -7.52
CA LEU A 362 -36.96 19.40 -7.37
C LEU A 362 -38.14 18.47 -7.12
N THR A 363 -38.28 17.42 -7.92
CA THR A 363 -39.33 16.42 -7.78
C THR A 363 -38.76 15.06 -7.43
N PHE A 364 -39.25 14.43 -6.37
CA PHE A 364 -38.99 13.05 -5.98
C PHE A 364 -40.08 12.16 -6.56
N SER A 365 -39.67 11.06 -7.18
CA SER A 365 -40.58 10.14 -7.87
C SER A 365 -40.17 8.70 -7.55
N ASP A 366 -41.12 7.90 -7.06
CA ASP A 366 -40.90 6.51 -6.66
C ASP A 366 -41.20 5.55 -7.81
N ALA A 367 -40.32 4.56 -7.99
CA ALA A 367 -40.46 3.48 -8.95
C ALA A 367 -40.75 3.88 -10.41
N THR A 368 -40.32 5.07 -10.84
CA THR A 368 -40.51 5.58 -12.21
C THR A 368 -39.35 5.29 -13.16
N GLY A 369 -38.24 4.74 -12.65
CA GLY A 369 -37.12 4.23 -13.44
C GLY A 369 -37.51 3.01 -14.29
N ALA A 370 -36.70 2.74 -15.32
CA ALA A 370 -36.95 1.62 -16.25
C ALA A 370 -36.95 0.24 -15.57
N GLY A 371 -36.29 0.09 -14.42
CA GLY A 371 -36.30 -1.10 -13.57
C GLY A 371 -37.10 -0.93 -12.28
N GLY A 372 -37.94 0.11 -12.18
CA GLY A 372 -38.69 0.45 -10.96
C GLY A 372 -37.84 1.14 -9.89
N GLU A 373 -36.76 1.82 -10.29
CA GLU A 373 -35.95 2.63 -9.39
C GLU A 373 -36.53 4.03 -9.17
N ASP A 374 -36.15 4.65 -8.06
CA ASP A 374 -36.59 5.98 -7.68
C ASP A 374 -35.78 7.07 -8.39
N GLN A 375 -36.36 8.26 -8.53
CA GLN A 375 -35.82 9.34 -9.35
C GLN A 375 -35.90 10.72 -8.69
N LEU A 376 -34.91 11.57 -8.98
CA LEU A 376 -34.93 13.01 -8.71
C LEU A 376 -35.05 13.75 -10.05
N ILE A 377 -36.02 14.65 -10.17
CA ILE A 377 -36.37 15.31 -11.42
C ILE A 377 -36.35 16.83 -11.23
N ALA A 378 -35.53 17.52 -12.01
CA ALA A 378 -35.48 18.97 -12.05
C ALA A 378 -36.44 19.55 -13.12
N ALA A 379 -36.96 20.75 -12.87
CA ALA A 379 -37.80 21.46 -13.82
C ALA A 379 -37.03 22.11 -14.99
N THR A 380 -35.69 22.15 -14.95
CA THR A 380 -34.84 22.73 -16.00
C THR A 380 -33.89 21.68 -16.56
N ALA A 381 -33.84 21.56 -17.88
CA ALA A 381 -32.85 20.72 -18.57
C ALA A 381 -31.43 21.21 -18.28
N GLY A 382 -30.48 20.28 -18.21
CA GLY A 382 -29.11 20.58 -17.86
C GLY A 382 -28.82 20.68 -16.36
N THR A 383 -29.85 20.66 -15.49
CA THR A 383 -29.66 20.84 -14.03
C THR A 383 -28.68 19.82 -13.47
N TYR A 384 -28.79 18.56 -13.85
CA TYR A 384 -27.96 17.45 -13.38
C TYR A 384 -26.94 16.98 -14.41
N SER A 385 -26.70 17.72 -15.50
CA SER A 385 -25.75 17.29 -16.54
C SER A 385 -24.31 17.12 -16.04
N GLY A 386 -23.96 17.75 -14.91
CA GLY A 386 -22.67 17.53 -14.25
C GLY A 386 -22.59 16.25 -13.40
N LEU A 387 -23.72 15.58 -13.15
CA LEU A 387 -23.78 14.35 -12.37
C LEU A 387 -23.44 13.13 -13.24
N GLN A 388 -22.77 12.17 -12.64
CA GLN A 388 -22.26 10.96 -13.28
C GLN A 388 -22.76 9.71 -12.53
N ASN A 389 -22.86 8.60 -13.25
CA ASN A 389 -23.23 7.32 -12.66
C ASN A 389 -22.21 6.92 -11.57
N GLY A 390 -22.71 6.40 -10.45
CA GLY A 390 -21.94 6.05 -9.27
C GLY A 390 -21.65 7.22 -8.32
N GLN A 391 -21.88 8.48 -8.73
CA GLN A 391 -21.72 9.62 -7.82
C GLN A 391 -22.72 9.56 -6.68
N LYS A 392 -22.26 9.86 -5.47
CA LYS A 392 -23.17 10.09 -4.35
C LYS A 392 -23.61 11.55 -4.35
N ILE A 393 -24.89 11.75 -4.13
CA ILE A 393 -25.52 13.05 -4.04
C ILE A 393 -26.21 13.20 -2.69
N LEU A 394 -25.97 14.32 -2.03
CA LEU A 394 -26.67 14.72 -0.82
C LEU A 394 -27.85 15.60 -1.21
N VAL A 395 -29.05 15.19 -0.81
CA VAL A 395 -30.27 15.99 -0.92
C VAL A 395 -30.44 16.76 0.38
N ASN A 396 -30.46 18.09 0.30
CA ASN A 396 -30.54 18.99 1.45
C ASN A 396 -31.44 20.20 1.18
N ASN A 397 -31.85 20.91 2.23
CA ASN A 397 -32.74 22.07 2.17
C ASN A 397 -34.10 21.80 1.48
N THR A 398 -34.57 20.55 1.46
CA THR A 398 -35.76 20.12 0.72
C THR A 398 -37.03 20.08 1.54
N ASN A 399 -37.01 20.42 2.84
CA ASN A 399 -38.16 20.36 3.75
C ASN A 399 -39.01 19.06 3.70
N THR A 400 -38.43 17.95 3.21
CA THR A 400 -39.05 16.63 3.08
C THR A 400 -38.25 15.57 3.85
N GLU A 401 -38.78 14.36 3.95
CA GLU A 401 -38.04 13.21 4.50
C GLU A 401 -36.83 12.79 3.63
N ASN A 402 -36.66 13.39 2.45
CA ASN A 402 -35.45 13.24 1.64
C ASN A 402 -34.29 14.14 2.08
N ASP A 403 -34.53 15.07 3.01
CA ASP A 403 -33.52 16.00 3.50
C ASP A 403 -32.44 15.32 4.33
N GLY A 404 -31.16 15.64 4.08
CA GLY A 404 -30.02 15.00 4.74
C GLY A 404 -29.68 13.61 4.19
N ARG A 405 -30.45 13.08 3.24
CA ARG A 405 -30.23 11.73 2.70
C ARG A 405 -29.22 11.75 1.56
N ILE A 406 -28.34 10.75 1.58
CA ILE A 406 -27.36 10.51 0.52
C ILE A 406 -27.93 9.42 -0.38
N PHE A 407 -27.89 9.67 -1.68
CA PHE A 407 -28.30 8.73 -2.71
C PHE A 407 -27.17 8.51 -3.72
N THR A 408 -27.13 7.35 -4.33
CA THR A 408 -26.18 6.98 -5.37
C THR A 408 -26.86 7.14 -6.73
N VAL A 409 -26.26 7.97 -7.59
CA VAL A 409 -26.71 8.18 -8.97
C VAL A 409 -26.52 6.88 -9.75
N LYS A 410 -27.59 6.24 -10.20
CA LYS A 410 -27.51 5.12 -11.13
C LYS A 410 -27.34 5.61 -12.56
N THR A 411 -28.21 6.53 -12.99
CA THR A 411 -28.14 7.17 -14.30
C THR A 411 -28.61 8.61 -14.23
N VAL A 412 -28.19 9.42 -15.20
CA VAL A 412 -28.78 10.74 -15.48
C VAL A 412 -29.38 10.69 -16.88
N SER A 413 -30.56 11.28 -17.09
CA SER A 413 -31.19 11.38 -18.40
C SER A 413 -30.34 12.22 -19.37
N ALA A 414 -30.44 11.96 -20.67
CA ALA A 414 -29.66 12.65 -21.70
C ALA A 414 -29.86 14.18 -21.72
N ASP A 415 -31.04 14.66 -21.29
CA ASP A 415 -31.34 16.09 -21.14
C ASP A 415 -30.88 16.69 -19.80
N GLY A 416 -30.25 15.90 -18.92
CA GLY A 416 -29.77 16.31 -17.61
C GLY A 416 -30.88 16.68 -16.61
N ARG A 417 -32.13 16.25 -16.84
CA ARG A 417 -33.28 16.59 -15.96
C ARG A 417 -33.50 15.59 -14.84
N THR A 418 -33.27 14.31 -15.12
CA THR A 418 -33.68 13.21 -14.25
C THR A 418 -32.46 12.43 -13.81
N VAL A 419 -32.29 12.29 -12.51
CA VAL A 419 -31.38 11.34 -11.89
C VAL A 419 -32.20 10.12 -11.52
N THR A 420 -31.81 8.94 -11.98
CA THR A 420 -32.30 7.66 -11.46
C THR A 420 -31.34 7.17 -10.39
N LEU A 421 -31.87 6.72 -9.26
CA LEU A 421 -31.10 6.26 -8.12
C LEU A 421 -30.74 4.78 -8.20
N ALA A 422 -29.76 4.36 -7.40
CA ALA A 422 -29.36 2.97 -7.29
C ALA A 422 -30.51 2.09 -6.77
N THR A 423 -30.52 0.84 -7.21
CA THR A 423 -31.57 -0.11 -6.86
C THR A 423 -31.61 -0.36 -5.35
N GLY A 424 -32.79 -0.19 -4.73
CA GLY A 424 -32.99 -0.34 -3.29
C GLY A 424 -32.83 0.95 -2.48
N GLU A 425 -32.44 2.05 -3.12
CA GLU A 425 -32.51 3.38 -2.53
C GLU A 425 -33.87 4.01 -2.84
N ASN A 426 -34.68 4.24 -1.81
CA ASN A 426 -36.03 4.75 -1.98
C ASN A 426 -36.12 6.24 -1.59
N VAL A 427 -36.66 7.09 -2.46
CA VAL A 427 -37.06 8.46 -2.12
C VAL A 427 -38.46 8.45 -1.51
N GLU A 428 -38.70 9.35 -0.56
CA GLU A 428 -40.03 9.57 -0.03
C GLU A 428 -40.80 10.55 -0.93
N THR A 429 -42.05 10.24 -1.29
CA THR A 429 -42.83 11.03 -2.27
C THR A 429 -44.04 11.74 -1.65
N THR A 430 -44.18 11.75 -0.33
CA THR A 430 -45.26 12.45 0.41
C THR A 430 -45.39 13.93 0.03
N THR A 431 -44.28 14.63 -0.20
CA THR A 431 -44.23 15.93 -0.87
C THR A 431 -43.37 15.80 -2.11
N PRO A 432 -43.96 15.42 -3.26
CA PRO A 432 -43.19 14.96 -4.39
C PRO A 432 -42.45 16.11 -5.06
N THR A 433 -42.86 17.38 -4.90
CA THR A 433 -42.19 18.52 -5.53
C THR A 433 -41.90 19.62 -4.52
N VAL A 434 -40.64 20.06 -4.44
CA VAL A 434 -40.17 21.10 -3.52
C VAL A 434 -39.68 22.33 -4.29
N SER A 435 -39.96 23.52 -3.75
CA SER A 435 -39.59 24.82 -4.34
C SER A 435 -38.23 25.36 -3.87
N ALA A 436 -37.59 24.65 -2.93
CA ALA A 436 -36.26 24.89 -2.42
C ALA A 436 -35.60 23.54 -2.14
N GLY A 437 -34.31 23.42 -2.47
CA GLY A 437 -33.55 22.19 -2.31
C GLY A 437 -32.15 22.33 -2.88
N THR A 438 -31.23 21.48 -2.46
CA THR A 438 -29.87 21.40 -2.98
C THR A 438 -29.54 19.94 -3.18
N VAL A 439 -29.06 19.59 -4.37
CA VAL A 439 -28.48 18.28 -4.67
C VAL A 439 -26.98 18.52 -4.85
N ALA A 440 -26.15 18.04 -3.94
CA ALA A 440 -24.72 18.32 -3.93
C ALA A 440 -23.89 17.05 -4.12
N THR A 441 -22.86 17.11 -4.97
CA THR A 441 -21.87 16.04 -5.18
C THR A 441 -20.85 15.90 -4.05
N ARG A 442 -20.95 16.73 -3.00
CA ARG A 442 -20.18 16.60 -1.75
C ARG A 442 -21.07 16.02 -0.64
N PRO A 443 -21.43 14.73 -0.68
CA PRO A 443 -21.79 14.05 0.55
C PRO A 443 -20.49 13.92 1.34
N ALA A 444 -20.32 14.77 2.35
CA ALA A 444 -19.45 14.38 3.45
C ALA A 444 -19.87 12.97 3.88
N VAL A 445 -18.92 12.03 4.00
CA VAL A 445 -19.17 10.63 4.43
C VAL A 445 -20.13 10.59 5.62
N PHE A 446 -20.02 11.60 6.48
CA PHE A 446 -20.97 11.96 7.52
C PHE A 446 -21.16 13.49 7.51
N ALA A 447 -22.42 13.96 7.53
CA ALA A 447 -22.78 15.34 7.86
C ALA A 447 -24.01 15.35 8.78
N PHE A 448 -23.93 16.12 9.83
CA PHE A 448 -25.03 16.40 10.75
C PHE A 448 -25.16 17.90 10.92
N ASP A 449 -26.39 18.40 10.89
CA ASP A 449 -26.73 19.76 11.27
C ASP A 449 -27.74 19.69 12.43
N ALA A 450 -27.33 20.16 13.60
CA ALA A 450 -28.16 20.15 14.79
C ALA A 450 -29.45 20.99 14.59
N THR A 451 -29.43 21.98 13.70
CA THR A 451 -30.61 22.79 13.37
C THR A 451 -31.61 22.05 12.48
N ALA A 452 -31.18 21.00 11.77
CA ALA A 452 -31.94 20.31 10.72
C ALA A 452 -32.80 19.12 11.18
N ARG A 453 -32.98 18.93 12.50
CA ARG A 453 -34.11 18.20 13.14
C ARG A 453 -33.98 16.66 13.27
N ASN A 454 -34.56 16.08 14.35
CA ASN A 454 -34.50 14.66 14.78
C ASN A 454 -35.89 13.97 14.90
N PHE A 455 -36.98 14.69 14.63
CA PHE A 455 -38.36 14.17 14.67
C PHE A 455 -39.22 15.02 13.75
N TYR A 456 -40.08 14.41 12.95
CA TYR A 456 -41.04 15.07 12.05
C TYR A 456 -42.40 14.39 12.16
N PHE A 457 -43.46 15.17 12.37
CA PHE A 457 -44.85 14.74 12.44
C PHE A 457 -45.74 15.79 11.76
N ASP A 458 -46.51 15.37 10.77
CA ASP A 458 -47.46 16.24 10.06
C ASP A 458 -48.87 15.65 10.19
N ALA A 459 -49.78 16.40 10.84
CA ALA A 459 -51.17 15.99 11.01
C ALA A 459 -51.99 16.07 9.72
N GLY A 460 -51.47 16.66 8.65
CA GLY A 460 -52.12 16.78 7.33
C GLY A 460 -52.21 15.47 6.54
N VAL A 461 -51.59 14.39 7.03
CA VAL A 461 -51.64 13.07 6.40
C VAL A 461 -52.99 12.41 6.68
N VAL A 462 -53.68 11.93 5.64
CA VAL A 462 -55.10 11.54 5.69
C VAL A 462 -55.33 10.33 6.62
N GLY A 463 -55.87 10.58 7.80
CA GLY A 463 -56.35 9.52 8.69
C GLY A 463 -56.41 9.91 10.16
N GLY A 464 -57.41 10.68 10.59
CA GLY A 464 -57.83 10.80 12.00
C GLY A 464 -56.90 11.53 12.99
N ASP A 465 -55.64 11.76 12.62
CA ASP A 465 -54.61 12.27 13.51
C ASP A 465 -54.66 13.80 13.64
N GLN A 466 -54.49 14.29 14.88
CA GLN A 466 -54.63 15.70 15.26
C GLN A 466 -53.58 16.08 16.28
N VAL A 467 -53.16 17.33 16.23
CA VAL A 467 -52.38 17.96 17.28
C VAL A 467 -53.32 18.78 18.16
N VAL A 468 -53.34 18.46 19.45
CA VAL A 468 -54.14 19.15 20.46
C VAL A 468 -53.21 20.01 21.32
N PHE A 469 -53.34 21.32 21.22
CA PHE A 469 -52.67 22.31 22.05
C PHE A 469 -53.60 22.66 23.22
N THR A 470 -53.12 22.56 24.45
CA THR A 470 -53.89 22.88 25.65
C THR A 470 -53.16 23.92 26.51
N ASP A 471 -53.81 25.07 26.72
CA ASP A 471 -53.43 26.08 27.71
C ASP A 471 -53.96 25.63 29.08
N ASN A 472 -53.06 25.34 30.02
CA ASN A 472 -53.39 24.86 31.36
C ASN A 472 -53.38 25.99 32.40
N GLY A 473 -53.38 27.25 31.96
CA GLY A 473 -53.44 28.45 32.80
C GLY A 473 -52.16 28.66 33.60
N ALA A 474 -52.24 28.49 34.94
CA ALA A 474 -51.07 28.68 35.81
C ALA A 474 -50.12 27.45 35.83
N ASN A 475 -50.53 26.34 35.23
CA ASN A 475 -49.72 25.13 35.09
C ASN A 475 -49.05 25.08 33.71
N ALA A 476 -48.06 24.20 33.53
CA ALA A 476 -47.36 24.05 32.26
C ALA A 476 -48.31 23.60 31.12
N ASP A 477 -48.18 24.24 29.97
CA ASP A 477 -48.97 23.95 28.79
C ASP A 477 -48.54 22.65 28.12
N THR A 478 -49.45 22.03 27.37
CA THR A 478 -49.22 20.70 26.79
C THR A 478 -49.59 20.62 25.32
N ILE A 479 -48.80 19.86 24.56
CA ILE A 479 -49.10 19.46 23.19
C ILE A 479 -49.32 17.95 23.17
N ALA A 480 -50.48 17.50 22.69
CA ALA A 480 -50.82 16.09 22.56
C ALA A 480 -51.01 15.68 21.10
N LEU A 481 -50.55 14.48 20.77
CA LEU A 481 -50.69 13.86 19.46
C LEU A 481 -51.75 12.77 19.54
N THR A 482 -52.68 12.77 18.59
CA THR A 482 -53.60 11.65 18.38
C THR A 482 -53.06 10.89 17.17
N GLY A 483 -52.48 9.70 17.39
CA GLY A 483 -51.93 8.82 16.35
C GLY A 483 -50.41 8.72 16.25
N ALA A 484 -49.67 9.64 16.87
CA ALA A 484 -48.21 9.59 16.96
C ALA A 484 -47.69 9.76 18.39
N THR A 485 -46.38 9.56 18.54
CA THR A 485 -45.67 9.75 19.81
C THR A 485 -44.45 10.62 19.59
N PHE A 486 -44.10 11.45 20.57
CA PHE A 486 -42.87 12.23 20.65
C PHE A 486 -41.67 11.31 20.90
N LYS A 487 -41.32 10.54 19.87
CA LYS A 487 -40.19 9.62 19.87
C LYS A 487 -39.20 10.01 18.78
N ASP A 488 -37.92 9.75 19.02
CA ASP A 488 -36.91 9.84 17.96
C ASP A 488 -37.10 8.72 16.92
N ALA A 489 -36.29 8.76 15.86
CA ALA A 489 -36.30 7.75 14.80
C ALA A 489 -36.03 6.32 15.31
N GLU A 490 -35.50 6.18 16.53
CA GLU A 490 -35.23 4.90 17.19
C GLU A 490 -36.37 4.43 18.14
N GLY A 491 -37.47 5.19 18.25
CA GLY A 491 -38.61 4.84 19.10
C GLY A 491 -38.40 5.15 20.59
N ASN A 492 -37.38 5.92 20.96
CA ASN A 492 -37.17 6.40 22.32
C ASN A 492 -37.87 7.75 22.51
N LEU A 493 -38.38 8.03 23.72
CA LEU A 493 -39.03 9.31 24.00
C LEU A 493 -38.04 10.48 23.83
N LEU A 494 -38.50 11.59 23.23
CA LEU A 494 -37.71 12.82 23.16
C LEU A 494 -37.31 13.28 24.58
N ALA A 495 -36.04 13.67 24.73
CA ALA A 495 -35.49 14.07 26.02
C ALA A 495 -36.02 15.45 26.48
N ALA A 496 -36.02 15.67 27.80
CA ALA A 496 -36.26 17.01 28.36
C ALA A 496 -35.22 18.02 27.81
N GLY A 497 -35.69 19.21 27.44
CA GLY A 497 -34.90 20.23 26.74
C GLY A 497 -34.98 20.16 25.21
N ALA A 498 -35.54 19.09 24.63
CA ALA A 498 -35.82 19.04 23.19
C ALA A 498 -36.74 20.18 22.78
N ARG A 499 -36.49 20.79 21.63
CA ARG A 499 -37.34 21.88 21.11
C ARG A 499 -38.23 21.36 20.01
N ILE A 500 -39.53 21.57 20.15
CA ILE A 500 -40.57 21.26 19.19
C ILE A 500 -40.91 22.53 18.43
N THR A 501 -40.75 22.54 17.11
CA THR A 501 -41.26 23.63 16.27
C THR A 501 -42.61 23.21 15.74
N VAL A 502 -43.57 24.12 15.85
CA VAL A 502 -44.94 23.98 15.38
C VAL A 502 -45.16 24.98 14.24
N SER A 503 -45.68 24.49 13.12
CA SER A 503 -46.14 25.32 12.00
C SER A 503 -47.48 24.79 11.47
N GLY A 504 -48.15 25.56 10.61
CA GLY A 504 -49.44 25.17 10.03
C GLY A 504 -50.65 25.35 10.97
N THR A 505 -50.48 25.96 12.14
CA THR A 505 -51.56 26.24 13.09
C THR A 505 -52.17 27.63 12.93
N ALA A 506 -53.33 27.88 13.55
CA ALA A 506 -53.94 29.20 13.54
C ALA A 506 -53.29 30.14 14.57
N THR A 507 -52.89 29.61 15.73
CA THR A 507 -52.45 30.44 16.87
C THR A 507 -51.14 30.01 17.52
N ASN A 508 -50.72 28.76 17.39
CA ASN A 508 -49.54 28.21 18.08
C ASN A 508 -48.32 27.98 17.18
N ASN A 509 -48.13 28.80 16.14
CA ASN A 509 -46.92 28.70 15.31
C ASN A 509 -45.72 29.25 16.08
N GLY A 510 -44.66 28.47 16.23
CA GLY A 510 -43.51 28.85 17.04
C GLY A 510 -42.66 27.65 17.48
N THR A 511 -41.61 27.92 18.24
CA THR A 511 -40.76 26.86 18.82
C THR A 511 -40.96 26.81 20.33
N PHE A 512 -41.24 25.62 20.83
CA PHE A 512 -41.53 25.33 22.22
C PHE A 512 -40.53 24.32 22.78
N THR A 513 -40.28 24.37 24.07
CA THR A 513 -39.25 23.58 24.75
C THR A 513 -39.93 22.56 25.64
N VAL A 514 -39.58 21.29 25.44
CA VAL A 514 -40.13 20.15 26.18
C VAL A 514 -39.54 20.12 27.58
N ALA A 515 -40.39 20.21 28.61
CA ALA A 515 -40.02 19.92 29.99
C ALA A 515 -40.03 18.41 30.26
N SER A 516 -41.02 17.69 29.73
CA SER A 516 -41.12 16.23 29.84
C SER A 516 -42.09 15.63 28.82
N ILE A 517 -41.91 14.36 28.47
CA ILE A 517 -42.85 13.57 27.65
C ILE A 517 -43.56 12.54 28.54
N SER A 518 -44.85 12.32 28.32
CA SER A 518 -45.64 11.28 29.00
C SER A 518 -45.09 9.87 28.73
N ALA A 519 -45.35 8.93 29.63
CA ALA A 519 -44.79 7.57 29.54
C ALA A 519 -45.24 6.78 28.28
N ASP A 520 -46.42 7.10 27.75
CA ASP A 520 -46.95 6.58 26.48
C ASP A 520 -46.43 7.33 25.25
N GLY A 521 -45.74 8.45 25.44
CA GLY A 521 -45.15 9.26 24.38
C GLY A 521 -46.12 10.20 23.67
N THR A 522 -47.39 10.25 24.05
CA THR A 522 -48.41 11.01 23.29
C THR A 522 -48.54 12.47 23.71
N THR A 523 -47.95 12.89 24.83
CA THR A 523 -48.10 14.25 25.36
C THR A 523 -46.76 14.84 25.77
N ALA A 524 -46.44 16.01 25.20
CA ALA A 524 -45.32 16.85 25.60
C ALA A 524 -45.81 17.93 26.56
N THR A 525 -45.20 18.01 27.74
CA THR A 525 -45.36 19.14 28.68
C THR A 525 -44.27 20.15 28.40
N LEU A 526 -44.63 21.42 28.25
CA LEU A 526 -43.70 22.51 27.93
C LEU A 526 -43.09 23.13 29.18
N VAL A 527 -41.99 23.86 29.02
CA VAL A 527 -41.44 24.71 30.09
C VAL A 527 -42.37 25.89 30.38
N SER A 528 -42.37 26.40 31.61
CA SER A 528 -43.30 27.47 32.05
C SER A 528 -43.13 28.82 31.35
N THR A 529 -42.08 29.01 30.55
CA THR A 529 -41.88 30.22 29.74
C THR A 529 -42.61 30.19 28.40
N ASP A 530 -43.04 28.99 27.98
CA ASP A 530 -43.67 28.76 26.69
C ASP A 530 -45.19 28.65 26.90
N THR A 531 -45.93 29.60 26.33
CA THR A 531 -47.39 29.68 26.46
C THR A 531 -48.08 29.27 25.17
N LEU A 532 -49.13 28.47 25.25
CA LEU A 532 -50.00 28.06 24.16
C LEU A 532 -51.36 28.75 24.25
N THR A 533 -52.06 28.79 23.13
CA THR A 533 -53.51 29.01 23.08
C THR A 533 -54.18 27.66 22.87
N THR A 534 -55.29 27.36 23.55
CA THR A 534 -55.99 26.08 23.34
C THR A 534 -56.53 26.00 21.91
N GLU A 535 -56.03 25.06 21.11
CA GLU A 535 -56.52 24.77 19.76
C GLU A 535 -56.35 23.29 19.42
N THR A 536 -57.09 22.81 18.42
CA THR A 536 -56.88 21.47 17.87
C THR A 536 -56.77 21.60 16.36
N ASN A 537 -55.74 20.99 15.79
CA ASN A 537 -55.37 21.24 14.42
C ASN A 537 -54.99 19.94 13.68
N THR A 538 -55.58 19.79 12.49
CA THR A 538 -55.37 18.68 11.56
C THR A 538 -54.35 19.00 10.46
N ALA A 539 -53.72 20.17 10.49
CA ALA A 539 -52.70 20.61 9.53
C ALA A 539 -51.43 21.11 10.23
N ALA A 540 -51.30 20.82 11.53
CA ALA A 540 -50.13 21.20 12.30
C ALA A 540 -48.95 20.27 11.98
N VAL A 541 -47.81 20.90 11.68
CA VAL A 541 -46.52 20.22 11.52
C VAL A 541 -45.73 20.43 12.81
N LEU A 542 -45.39 19.34 13.47
CA LEU A 542 -44.50 19.29 14.62
C LEU A 542 -43.22 18.65 14.22
N ALA A 543 -42.11 19.21 14.67
CA ALA A 543 -40.85 18.54 14.46
C ALA A 543 -39.95 18.77 15.72
N GLY A 544 -38.93 17.94 16.03
CA GLY A 544 -37.86 18.21 17.06
C GLY A 544 -36.48 18.65 16.54
N THR A 545 -35.71 19.55 17.18
CA THR A 545 -34.31 19.94 16.77
C THR A 545 -33.26 18.92 17.24
N GLY A 546 -32.22 18.65 16.43
CA GLY A 546 -31.10 17.77 16.80
C GLY A 546 -30.11 18.43 17.79
N SER A 547 -29.13 17.68 18.29
CA SER A 547 -28.08 18.24 19.17
C SER A 547 -26.72 17.58 19.00
N ILE A 548 -25.64 18.34 19.20
CA ILE A 548 -24.27 17.81 19.35
C ILE A 548 -23.86 17.96 20.82
N THR A 549 -23.59 16.86 21.51
CA THR A 549 -23.14 16.87 22.91
C THR A 549 -21.66 16.55 23.01
N PHE A 550 -20.89 17.48 23.55
CA PHE A 550 -19.48 17.39 23.86
C PHE A 550 -19.32 17.06 25.34
N THR A 551 -18.65 15.96 25.65
CA THR A 551 -18.32 15.57 27.03
C THR A 551 -16.81 15.50 27.20
N ASP A 552 -16.29 16.41 28.02
CA ASP A 552 -14.94 16.40 28.58
C ASP A 552 -14.90 15.36 29.71
N ASN A 553 -14.11 14.31 29.51
CA ASN A 553 -13.97 13.17 30.44
C ASN A 553 -12.63 13.18 31.20
N THR A 554 -11.96 14.34 31.29
CA THR A 554 -10.60 14.61 31.83
C THR A 554 -10.20 13.98 33.18
N THR A 555 -11.10 13.31 33.90
CA THR A 555 -10.78 12.58 35.13
C THR A 555 -10.80 11.05 35.01
N ASN A 556 -11.39 10.44 33.97
CA ASN A 556 -11.52 8.97 33.86
C ASN A 556 -11.65 8.40 32.43
N GLY A 557 -11.49 9.19 31.36
CA GLY A 557 -11.61 8.66 30.00
C GLY A 557 -11.23 9.67 28.91
N ALA A 558 -11.21 9.20 27.67
CA ALA A 558 -11.07 10.07 26.51
C ALA A 558 -12.36 10.86 26.28
N ASP A 559 -12.23 12.09 25.77
CA ASP A 559 -13.34 12.98 25.46
C ASP A 559 -14.29 12.36 24.43
N THR A 560 -15.58 12.68 24.52
CA THR A 560 -16.60 12.09 23.63
C THR A 560 -17.48 13.14 23.00
N VAL A 561 -17.86 12.91 21.74
CA VAL A 561 -18.91 13.66 21.04
C VAL A 561 -20.05 12.72 20.71
N THR A 562 -21.26 13.08 21.13
CA THR A 562 -22.48 12.30 20.91
C THR A 562 -23.47 13.10 20.07
N LEU A 563 -24.04 12.45 19.06
CA LEU A 563 -25.01 13.06 18.15
C LEU A 563 -26.44 12.67 18.56
N GLY A 564 -27.27 13.69 18.80
CA GLY A 564 -28.69 13.55 19.00
C GLY A 564 -29.42 13.58 17.66
N GLY A 565 -29.61 12.40 17.08
CA GLY A 565 -30.34 12.22 15.81
C GLY A 565 -29.51 11.89 14.58
N ALA A 566 -28.25 11.47 14.76
CA ALA A 566 -27.39 11.01 13.68
C ALA A 566 -26.37 9.98 14.18
N PHE A 567 -25.62 9.38 13.25
CA PHE A 567 -24.61 8.37 13.52
C PHE A 567 -23.28 8.71 12.84
N PHE A 568 -22.16 8.45 13.52
CA PHE A 568 -20.82 8.42 12.93
C PHE A 568 -20.66 7.14 12.11
N ARG A 569 -21.37 7.06 10.99
CA ARG A 569 -21.32 5.93 10.04
C ARG A 569 -20.95 6.41 8.64
N ASP A 570 -20.40 5.51 7.85
CA ASP A 570 -20.22 5.69 6.42
C ASP A 570 -21.55 5.48 5.67
N ALA A 571 -21.53 5.74 4.36
CA ALA A 571 -22.70 5.61 3.51
C ALA A 571 -23.16 4.15 3.29
N ALA A 572 -22.38 3.15 3.71
CA ALA A 572 -22.78 1.74 3.74
C ALA A 572 -23.33 1.32 5.11
N GLY A 573 -23.44 2.26 6.07
CA GLY A 573 -23.94 2.03 7.41
C GLY A 573 -22.92 1.45 8.41
N ASN A 574 -21.64 1.32 8.02
CA ASN A 574 -20.58 0.90 8.95
C ASN A 574 -20.14 2.07 9.81
N THR A 575 -19.67 1.84 11.03
CA THR A 575 -19.11 2.92 11.87
C THR A 575 -17.86 3.53 11.23
N LEU A 576 -17.71 4.86 11.31
CA LEU A 576 -16.52 5.54 10.80
C LEU A 576 -15.24 4.96 11.42
N PRO A 577 -14.19 4.74 10.62
CA PRO A 577 -12.98 4.08 11.10
C PRO A 577 -12.17 4.94 12.06
N VAL A 578 -11.38 4.29 12.91
CA VAL A 578 -10.45 4.94 13.84
C VAL A 578 -9.41 5.79 13.06
N GLY A 579 -9.24 7.03 13.51
CA GLY A 579 -8.40 8.06 12.90
C GLY A 579 -9.16 9.05 12.03
N THR A 580 -10.44 8.81 11.73
CA THR A 580 -11.28 9.73 10.95
C THR A 580 -11.38 11.08 11.65
N ILE A 581 -11.16 12.17 10.91
CA ILE A 581 -11.37 13.53 11.44
C ILE A 581 -12.71 14.05 10.95
N PHE A 582 -13.49 14.58 11.88
CA PHE A 582 -14.68 15.37 11.60
C PHE A 582 -14.48 16.79 12.12
N THR A 583 -15.09 17.76 11.45
CA THR A 583 -15.05 19.17 11.83
C THR A 583 -16.40 19.56 12.38
N VAL A 584 -16.37 20.32 13.48
CA VAL A 584 -17.53 20.95 14.08
C VAL A 584 -17.47 22.46 13.84
N ALA A 585 -18.59 23.04 13.42
CA ALA A 585 -18.74 24.48 13.25
C ALA A 585 -20.10 24.96 13.78
N GLY A 586 -20.21 26.23 14.18
CA GLY A 586 -21.47 26.82 14.62
C GLY A 586 -21.95 26.40 16.03
N THR A 587 -21.05 25.82 16.84
CA THR A 587 -21.25 25.58 18.28
C THR A 587 -20.72 26.74 19.10
N ALA A 588 -21.03 26.80 20.40
CA ALA A 588 -20.60 27.89 21.27
C ALA A 588 -19.13 27.78 21.67
N SER A 589 -18.63 26.58 21.96
CA SER A 589 -17.29 26.39 22.55
C SER A 589 -16.41 25.39 21.79
N ASN A 590 -16.98 24.48 21.01
CA ASN A 590 -16.26 23.33 20.45
C ASN A 590 -16.15 23.37 18.92
N ASN A 591 -15.84 24.53 18.34
CA ASN A 591 -15.57 24.64 16.90
C ASN A 591 -14.14 24.21 16.59
N GLY A 592 -13.97 23.36 15.57
CA GLY A 592 -12.66 22.83 15.19
C GLY A 592 -12.73 21.40 14.69
N SER A 593 -11.56 20.79 14.50
CA SER A 593 -11.44 19.42 14.00
C SER A 593 -11.11 18.43 15.12
N PHE A 594 -11.78 17.28 15.11
CA PHE A 594 -11.68 16.24 16.12
C PHE A 594 -11.42 14.88 15.48
N THR A 595 -10.55 14.08 16.09
CA THR A 595 -10.12 12.78 15.55
C THR A 595 -10.74 11.64 16.35
N ILE A 596 -11.41 10.72 15.65
CA ILE A 596 -12.07 9.56 16.24
C ILE A 596 -11.04 8.51 16.69
N ALA A 597 -11.01 8.20 17.99
CA ALA A 597 -10.30 7.05 18.56
C ALA A 597 -11.14 5.76 18.50
N SER A 598 -12.46 5.87 18.64
CA SER A 598 -13.41 4.76 18.46
C SER A 598 -14.83 5.30 18.30
N VAL A 599 -15.71 4.52 17.67
CA VAL A 599 -17.14 4.79 17.63
C VAL A 599 -17.86 3.71 18.44
N SER A 600 -18.86 4.10 19.24
CA SER A 600 -19.72 3.18 19.99
C SER A 600 -20.45 2.19 19.07
N THR A 601 -20.86 1.03 19.60
CA THR A 601 -21.55 -0.02 18.82
C THR A 601 -22.86 0.45 18.19
N ASP A 602 -23.56 1.39 18.83
CA ASP A 602 -24.75 2.05 18.30
C ASP A 602 -24.42 3.07 17.19
N GLY A 603 -23.17 3.51 17.06
CA GLY A 603 -22.72 4.49 16.09
C GLY A 603 -22.89 5.95 16.50
N ARG A 604 -23.41 6.25 17.70
CA ARG A 604 -23.83 7.62 18.08
C ARG A 604 -22.76 8.43 18.80
N THR A 605 -21.79 7.76 19.42
CA THR A 605 -20.75 8.40 20.22
C THR A 605 -19.38 8.13 19.61
N ALA A 606 -18.70 9.20 19.20
CA ALA A 606 -17.30 9.17 18.87
C ALA A 606 -16.48 9.46 20.13
N THR A 607 -15.64 8.51 20.53
CA THR A 607 -14.55 8.76 21.48
C THR A 607 -13.40 9.39 20.72
N LEU A 608 -12.84 10.48 21.24
CA LEU A 608 -11.77 11.25 20.60
C LEU A 608 -10.38 10.76 21.04
N ILE A 609 -9.34 11.11 20.28
CA ILE A 609 -7.97 10.87 20.73
C ILE A 609 -7.61 11.79 21.91
N PRO A 610 -6.68 11.40 22.79
CA PRO A 610 -6.35 12.16 24.01
C PRO A 610 -5.79 13.57 23.78
N THR A 611 -5.38 13.91 22.56
CA THR A 611 -4.89 15.26 22.21
C THR A 611 -6.00 16.24 21.87
N ASN A 612 -7.22 15.75 21.61
CA ASN A 612 -8.38 16.63 21.51
C ASN A 612 -8.82 17.02 22.92
N THR A 613 -9.11 18.31 23.10
CA THR A 613 -9.66 18.84 24.35
C THR A 613 -11.02 19.44 24.02
N LEU A 614 -12.04 19.02 24.77
CA LEU A 614 -13.39 19.57 24.68
C LEU A 614 -13.71 20.44 25.88
N THR A 615 -14.70 21.31 25.69
CA THR A 615 -15.44 21.92 26.79
C THR A 615 -16.83 21.29 26.83
N ASN A 616 -17.33 20.90 28.00
CA ASN A 616 -18.69 20.36 28.13
C ASN A 616 -19.74 21.30 27.52
N GLU A 617 -20.49 20.81 26.54
CA GLU A 617 -21.49 21.58 25.80
C GLU A 617 -22.54 20.65 25.19
N THR A 618 -23.81 21.04 25.21
CA THR A 618 -24.84 20.47 24.33
C THR A 618 -25.35 21.57 23.43
N SER A 619 -25.02 21.51 22.14
CA SER A 619 -25.39 22.51 21.16
C SER A 619 -26.58 22.04 20.32
N THR A 620 -27.64 22.84 20.26
CA THR A 620 -28.78 22.66 19.34
C THR A 620 -28.59 23.40 18.02
N THR A 621 -27.39 23.97 17.81
CA THR A 621 -26.95 24.63 16.59
C THR A 621 -25.59 24.11 16.17
N GLY A 622 -25.24 24.24 14.91
CA GLY A 622 -23.94 23.86 14.41
C GLY A 622 -23.93 22.51 13.70
N THR A 623 -22.87 22.31 12.94
CA THR A 623 -22.68 21.18 12.04
C THR A 623 -21.53 20.32 12.51
N ALA A 624 -21.62 19.01 12.28
CA ALA A 624 -20.50 18.08 12.41
C ALA A 624 -20.37 17.31 11.09
N SER A 625 -19.22 17.37 10.43
CA SER A 625 -19.04 16.66 9.15
C SER A 625 -17.61 16.24 8.85
N THR A 626 -17.45 15.19 8.05
CA THR A 626 -16.15 14.72 7.55
C THR A 626 -15.77 15.42 6.24
N ALA A 627 -14.56 15.97 6.13
CA ALA A 627 -14.21 16.86 5.02
C ALA A 627 -13.84 16.17 3.70
N ASN A 628 -13.30 14.94 3.70
CA ASN A 628 -12.74 14.32 2.49
C ASN A 628 -13.05 12.82 2.37
N THR A 629 -12.64 12.23 1.25
CA THR A 629 -12.80 10.81 0.91
C THR A 629 -11.71 9.95 1.55
N ILE A 630 -12.10 8.78 2.04
CA ILE A 630 -11.19 7.73 2.51
C ILE A 630 -10.54 7.10 1.27
N GLY A 631 -9.24 6.86 1.27
CA GLY A 631 -8.58 6.17 0.16
C GLY A 631 -7.10 5.91 0.43
N THR A 632 -6.59 4.82 -0.14
CA THR A 632 -5.16 4.50 -0.12
C THR A 632 -4.60 4.63 -1.52
N ILE A 633 -3.53 5.42 -1.65
CA ILE A 633 -2.71 5.47 -2.86
C ILE A 633 -1.43 4.69 -2.57
N SER A 634 -1.11 3.72 -3.42
CA SER A 634 0.10 2.91 -3.25
C SER A 634 0.82 2.68 -4.57
N ALA A 635 2.13 2.55 -4.51
CA ALA A 635 2.96 2.01 -5.59
C ALA A 635 3.67 0.75 -5.09
N THR A 636 3.95 -0.19 -6.00
CA THR A 636 4.64 -1.45 -5.67
C THR A 636 5.72 -1.72 -6.69
N SER A 637 6.96 -1.84 -6.22
CA SER A 637 8.09 -2.29 -7.03
C SER A 637 8.08 -3.80 -7.22
N TYR A 638 8.77 -4.27 -8.27
CA TYR A 638 9.12 -5.68 -8.39
C TYR A 638 10.07 -6.16 -7.30
N TYR A 639 10.90 -5.25 -6.74
CA TYR A 639 11.88 -5.58 -5.72
C TYR A 639 11.27 -5.44 -4.33
N ARG A 640 11.34 -6.52 -3.54
CA ARG A 640 10.80 -6.64 -2.18
C ARG A 640 11.89 -6.79 -1.12
N GLY A 641 13.16 -6.76 -1.52
CA GLY A 641 14.29 -6.74 -0.60
C GLY A 641 14.63 -5.33 -0.12
N ASP A 642 15.84 -5.17 0.40
CA ASP A 642 16.38 -3.87 0.82
C ASP A 642 17.79 -3.66 0.26
N THR A 643 18.32 -2.44 0.40
CA THR A 643 19.65 -2.05 -0.09
C THR A 643 20.75 -2.24 0.96
N THR A 644 20.49 -3.01 2.04
CA THR A 644 21.47 -3.24 3.10
C THR A 644 22.52 -4.24 2.62
N SER A 645 23.75 -3.75 2.44
CA SER A 645 24.90 -4.59 2.11
C SER A 645 25.42 -5.36 3.33
N LEU A 646 25.82 -6.62 3.13
CA LEU A 646 26.48 -7.43 4.16
C LEU A 646 28.00 -7.35 3.99
N THR A 647 28.72 -6.90 5.01
CA THR A 647 30.19 -6.94 5.02
C THR A 647 30.71 -8.32 5.43
N HIS A 648 31.56 -8.90 4.60
CA HIS A 648 32.31 -10.11 4.92
C HIS A 648 33.77 -9.78 5.23
N ARG A 649 34.24 -10.19 6.41
CA ARG A 649 35.65 -10.06 6.81
C ARG A 649 36.42 -11.29 6.38
N VAL A 650 37.29 -11.12 5.38
CA VAL A 650 38.11 -12.19 4.83
C VAL A 650 39.33 -12.48 5.72
N SER A 651 39.85 -11.44 6.38
CA SER A 651 40.91 -11.51 7.38
C SER A 651 40.80 -10.35 8.37
N ASP A 652 41.80 -10.19 9.24
CA ASP A 652 41.85 -9.05 10.16
C ASP A 652 41.95 -7.69 9.45
N SER A 653 42.55 -7.65 8.25
CA SER A 653 42.83 -6.40 7.50
C SER A 653 42.08 -6.28 6.18
N ARG A 654 41.31 -7.30 5.78
CA ARG A 654 40.59 -7.32 4.50
C ARG A 654 39.14 -7.71 4.67
N SER A 655 38.27 -6.99 3.99
CA SER A 655 36.84 -7.26 3.90
C SER A 655 36.31 -6.84 2.53
N PHE A 656 35.16 -7.39 2.14
CA PHE A 656 34.38 -6.91 1.00
C PHE A 656 32.89 -6.92 1.37
N GLU A 657 32.07 -6.27 0.56
CA GLU A 657 30.62 -6.19 0.76
C GLU A 657 29.87 -7.05 -0.26
N PHE A 658 28.75 -7.63 0.16
CA PHE A 658 27.75 -8.21 -0.73
C PHE A 658 26.70 -7.13 -1.04
N ASP A 659 26.98 -6.34 -2.07
CA ASP A 659 26.22 -5.17 -2.53
C ASP A 659 25.32 -5.47 -3.75
N ILE A 660 25.54 -6.58 -4.44
CA ILE A 660 24.72 -6.98 -5.59
C ILE A 660 23.38 -7.52 -5.08
N THR A 661 22.32 -6.76 -5.34
CA THR A 661 20.94 -7.05 -4.94
C THR A 661 20.03 -7.04 -6.17
N GLY A 662 18.80 -7.53 -6.04
CA GLY A 662 17.84 -7.58 -7.14
C GLY A 662 17.44 -6.19 -7.68
N VAL A 663 17.76 -5.12 -6.95
CA VAL A 663 17.54 -3.73 -7.37
C VAL A 663 18.71 -3.16 -8.18
N ASP A 664 19.81 -3.88 -8.37
CA ASP A 664 20.99 -3.38 -9.10
C ASP A 664 20.59 -2.77 -10.47
N PRO A 665 21.14 -1.60 -10.87
CA PRO A 665 20.79 -0.95 -12.13
C PRO A 665 20.94 -1.84 -13.36
N ALA A 666 21.88 -2.79 -13.36
CA ALA A 666 22.04 -3.72 -14.46
C ALA A 666 20.79 -4.60 -14.64
N PHE A 667 20.27 -5.20 -13.57
CA PHE A 667 19.05 -6.03 -13.66
C PHE A 667 17.83 -5.19 -13.98
N GLU A 668 17.69 -4.05 -13.32
CA GLU A 668 16.51 -3.18 -13.48
C GLU A 668 16.33 -2.69 -14.92
N LYS A 669 17.40 -2.27 -15.59
CA LYS A 669 17.33 -1.83 -16.99
C LYS A 669 16.83 -2.95 -17.90
N ALA A 670 17.36 -4.16 -17.76
CA ALA A 670 16.92 -5.29 -18.57
C ALA A 670 15.46 -5.67 -18.28
N ILE A 671 15.07 -5.72 -17.00
CA ILE A 671 13.69 -5.99 -16.58
C ILE A 671 12.74 -4.93 -17.16
N ARG A 672 13.08 -3.65 -17.04
CA ARG A 672 12.30 -2.52 -17.60
C ARG A 672 12.20 -2.62 -19.12
N GLY A 673 13.29 -2.94 -19.81
CA GLY A 673 13.30 -3.18 -21.25
C GLY A 673 12.35 -4.30 -21.66
N MET A 674 12.35 -5.43 -20.95
CA MET A 674 11.42 -6.55 -21.22
C MET A 674 9.96 -6.18 -20.92
N PHE A 675 9.70 -5.42 -19.85
CA PHE A 675 8.36 -4.92 -19.54
C PHE A 675 7.81 -3.98 -20.63
N LEU A 676 8.66 -3.12 -21.23
CA LEU A 676 8.26 -2.25 -22.33
C LEU A 676 7.77 -3.03 -23.57
N ILE A 677 8.34 -4.20 -23.82
CA ILE A 677 7.91 -5.09 -24.91
C ILE A 677 6.59 -5.80 -24.55
N LEU A 678 6.46 -6.25 -23.30
CA LEU A 678 5.33 -7.06 -22.84
C LEU A 678 4.01 -6.27 -22.76
N GLN A 679 4.05 -4.96 -22.50
CA GLN A 679 2.84 -4.14 -22.34
C GLN A 679 2.05 -3.95 -23.64
N GLY A 680 0.74 -3.83 -23.47
CA GLY A 680 -0.24 -3.59 -24.53
C GLY A 680 -0.49 -4.76 -25.47
N LYS A 681 -1.77 -5.04 -25.69
CA LYS A 681 -2.24 -6.13 -26.55
C LYS A 681 -2.13 -5.75 -28.03
N TYR A 682 -1.81 -6.70 -28.90
CA TYR A 682 -1.78 -6.49 -30.34
C TYR A 682 -3.07 -5.84 -30.86
N GLY A 683 -2.92 -4.87 -31.77
CA GLY A 683 -4.04 -4.18 -32.41
C GLY A 683 -4.77 -3.19 -31.48
N THR A 684 -4.33 -3.04 -30.23
CA THR A 684 -4.78 -1.97 -29.32
C THR A 684 -3.86 -0.76 -29.42
N GLU A 685 -4.30 0.41 -28.94
CA GLU A 685 -3.51 1.64 -29.01
C GLU A 685 -2.14 1.51 -28.32
N GLY A 686 -2.09 0.81 -27.18
CA GLY A 686 -0.84 0.54 -26.48
C GLY A 686 -0.10 -0.71 -26.97
N GLY A 687 -0.61 -1.39 -28.00
CA GLY A 687 0.00 -2.56 -28.62
C GLY A 687 1.38 -2.27 -29.21
N LEU A 688 2.24 -3.28 -29.25
CA LEU A 688 3.62 -3.12 -29.75
C LEU A 688 3.67 -2.79 -31.24
N ASP A 689 2.69 -3.25 -32.00
CA ASP A 689 2.49 -2.96 -33.43
C ASP A 689 2.29 -1.47 -33.70
N GLN A 690 1.67 -0.74 -32.77
CA GLN A 690 1.45 0.71 -32.84
C GLN A 690 2.58 1.53 -32.19
N ASN A 691 3.41 0.90 -31.34
CA ASN A 691 4.45 1.57 -30.54
C ASN A 691 5.84 0.97 -30.77
N GLN A 692 6.26 0.94 -32.04
CA GLN A 692 7.48 0.25 -32.49
C GLN A 692 8.78 0.86 -31.93
N ASN A 693 8.77 2.13 -31.51
CA ASN A 693 9.89 2.79 -30.83
C ASN A 693 10.31 2.04 -29.55
N ARG A 694 9.37 1.37 -28.87
CA ARG A 694 9.66 0.57 -27.67
C ARG A 694 10.68 -0.53 -27.92
N VAL A 695 10.77 -1.04 -29.15
CA VAL A 695 11.75 -2.05 -29.53
C VAL A 695 13.17 -1.49 -29.45
N SER A 696 13.43 -0.34 -30.05
CA SER A 696 14.74 0.31 -29.95
C SER A 696 15.08 0.77 -28.53
N GLU A 697 14.09 1.23 -27.76
CA GLU A 697 14.26 1.65 -26.37
C GLU A 697 14.61 0.45 -25.45
N ALA A 698 13.94 -0.69 -25.63
CA ALA A 698 14.22 -1.91 -24.89
C ALA A 698 15.59 -2.52 -25.26
N ILE A 699 15.98 -2.51 -26.55
CA ILE A 699 17.32 -2.94 -26.98
C ILE A 699 18.38 -2.06 -26.31
N PHE A 700 18.18 -0.74 -26.29
CA PHE A 700 19.09 0.18 -25.61
C PHE A 700 19.29 -0.19 -24.13
N LEU A 701 18.18 -0.41 -23.39
CA LEU A 701 18.24 -0.76 -21.97
C LEU A 701 18.93 -2.11 -21.73
N MET A 702 18.73 -3.09 -22.62
CA MET A 702 19.43 -4.38 -22.52
C MET A 702 20.91 -4.27 -22.87
N ASP A 703 21.29 -3.44 -23.83
CA ASP A 703 22.69 -3.14 -24.14
C ASP A 703 23.38 -2.47 -22.94
N ASP A 704 22.76 -1.45 -22.36
CA ASP A 704 23.28 -0.74 -21.19
C ASP A 704 23.27 -1.59 -19.90
N SER A 705 22.41 -2.60 -19.84
CA SER A 705 22.44 -3.64 -18.82
C SER A 705 23.64 -4.59 -18.99
N LEU A 706 24.03 -4.91 -20.22
CA LEU A 706 25.03 -5.93 -20.51
C LEU A 706 26.47 -5.40 -20.59
N ASP A 707 26.67 -4.19 -21.12
CA ASP A 707 27.99 -3.65 -21.50
C ASP A 707 28.22 -2.24 -20.93
N ARG A 708 29.48 -1.91 -20.66
CA ARG A 708 29.94 -0.63 -20.11
C ARG A 708 29.96 0.52 -21.14
N THR A 709 29.84 0.23 -22.43
CA THR A 709 30.12 1.19 -23.52
C THR A 709 28.93 1.50 -24.42
N ASN A 710 27.79 1.84 -23.84
CA ASN A 710 26.68 2.41 -24.62
C ASN A 710 26.85 3.93 -24.76
N THR A 711 27.20 4.41 -25.95
CA THR A 711 27.39 5.84 -26.25
C THR A 711 26.14 6.50 -26.84
N THR A 712 25.08 5.73 -27.05
CA THR A 712 23.80 6.25 -27.51
C THR A 712 23.14 7.03 -26.35
N PRO A 713 22.51 8.18 -26.59
CA PRO A 713 21.74 8.86 -25.56
C PRO A 713 20.64 7.95 -25.01
N PRO A 714 20.50 7.80 -23.69
CA PRO A 714 19.43 7.00 -23.13
C PRO A 714 18.03 7.55 -23.47
N PRO A 715 17.04 6.68 -23.74
CA PRO A 715 15.71 7.10 -24.17
C PRO A 715 14.88 7.79 -23.08
N PHE A 716 15.15 7.51 -21.80
CA PHE A 716 14.33 7.96 -20.66
C PHE A 716 15.09 8.85 -19.67
N GLY A 717 16.10 9.56 -20.14
CA GLY A 717 16.97 10.36 -19.29
C GLY A 717 18.13 9.55 -18.71
N THR A 718 18.91 10.15 -17.81
CA THR A 718 20.15 9.55 -17.31
C THR A 718 19.90 8.25 -16.55
N GLU A 719 20.52 7.17 -17.01
CA GLU A 719 20.51 5.87 -16.34
C GLU A 719 21.62 5.78 -15.29
N LEU A 720 21.39 4.99 -14.23
CA LEU A 720 22.43 4.75 -13.20
C LEU A 720 23.53 3.82 -13.72
N ASN A 721 24.74 4.03 -13.24
CA ASN A 721 25.89 3.18 -13.57
C ASN A 721 25.76 1.80 -12.90
N SER A 722 25.70 0.75 -13.72
CA SER A 722 26.00 -0.65 -13.40
C SER A 722 25.65 -1.46 -14.64
N ASN A 723 26.38 -2.55 -14.88
CA ASN A 723 26.13 -3.51 -15.95
C ASN A 723 26.60 -4.91 -15.51
N ILE A 724 26.12 -5.94 -16.20
CA ILE A 724 26.38 -7.34 -15.88
C ILE A 724 27.86 -7.69 -16.02
N GLU A 725 28.57 -7.12 -17.00
CA GLU A 725 30.01 -7.36 -17.17
C GLU A 725 30.82 -6.86 -15.96
N GLU A 726 30.52 -5.65 -15.48
CA GLU A 726 31.16 -5.09 -14.29
C GLU A 726 30.85 -5.90 -13.02
N MET A 727 29.60 -6.34 -12.85
CA MET A 727 29.23 -7.22 -11.74
C MET A 727 30.01 -8.54 -11.76
N GLN A 728 30.19 -9.16 -12.93
CA GLN A 728 30.96 -10.38 -13.07
C GLN A 728 32.45 -10.17 -12.75
N ILE A 729 33.03 -9.03 -13.15
CA ILE A 729 34.40 -8.64 -12.79
C ILE A 729 34.54 -8.50 -11.27
N ILE A 730 33.59 -7.82 -10.62
CA ILE A 730 33.56 -7.63 -9.17
C ILE A 730 33.45 -8.97 -8.44
N LEU A 731 32.55 -9.84 -8.87
CA LEU A 731 32.39 -11.19 -8.29
C LEU A 731 33.65 -12.04 -8.47
N GLY A 732 34.26 -12.03 -9.66
CA GLY A 732 35.50 -12.74 -9.93
C GLY A 732 36.69 -12.24 -9.09
N TYR A 733 36.80 -10.92 -8.89
CA TYR A 733 37.79 -10.34 -7.98
C TYR A 733 37.56 -10.78 -6.52
N ARG A 734 36.30 -10.77 -6.06
CA ARG A 734 35.94 -11.20 -4.70
C ARG A 734 36.25 -12.68 -4.46
N ALA A 735 35.93 -13.55 -5.43
CA ALA A 735 36.27 -14.96 -5.37
C ALA A 735 37.79 -15.18 -5.31
N THR A 736 38.54 -14.51 -6.18
CA THR A 736 40.01 -14.62 -6.21
C THR A 736 40.64 -14.11 -4.91
N LEU A 737 40.18 -12.96 -4.40
CA LEU A 737 40.62 -12.42 -3.11
C LEU A 737 40.42 -13.42 -1.97
N LEU A 738 39.28 -14.11 -1.97
CA LEU A 738 38.92 -15.03 -0.92
C LEU A 738 39.77 -16.31 -0.98
N ASP A 739 40.01 -16.85 -2.17
CA ASP A 739 40.91 -17.98 -2.37
C ASP A 739 42.38 -17.65 -2.02
N ASP A 740 42.88 -16.48 -2.44
CA ASP A 740 44.22 -16.01 -2.06
C ASP A 740 44.40 -15.91 -0.54
N VAL A 741 43.39 -15.37 0.16
CA VAL A 741 43.44 -15.25 1.62
C VAL A 741 43.32 -16.62 2.29
N LYS A 742 42.47 -17.53 1.79
CA LYS A 742 42.38 -18.90 2.31
C LYS A 742 43.72 -19.63 2.19
N GLU A 743 44.37 -19.58 1.03
CA GLU A 743 45.67 -20.21 0.81
C GLU A 743 46.75 -19.56 1.69
N SER A 744 46.73 -18.23 1.81
CA SER A 744 47.65 -17.52 2.72
C SER A 744 47.46 -17.95 4.17
N ASN A 745 46.21 -18.06 4.62
CA ASN A 745 45.89 -18.51 5.98
C ASN A 745 46.33 -19.96 6.20
N ASP A 746 46.09 -20.86 5.24
CA ASP A 746 46.49 -22.28 5.34
C ASP A 746 48.01 -22.42 5.44
N ARG A 747 48.78 -21.64 4.68
CA ARG A 747 50.25 -21.60 4.78
C ARG A 747 50.71 -21.12 6.15
N ILE A 748 50.07 -20.09 6.71
CA ILE A 748 50.39 -19.58 8.06
C ILE A 748 49.98 -20.62 9.11
N ILE A 749 48.80 -21.23 9.00
CA ILE A 749 48.34 -22.29 9.90
C ILE A 749 49.34 -23.45 9.91
N ALA A 750 49.77 -23.95 8.76
CA ALA A 750 50.76 -25.03 8.67
C ALA A 750 52.10 -24.65 9.32
N PHE A 751 52.55 -23.39 9.14
CA PHE A 751 53.74 -22.89 9.82
C PHE A 751 53.55 -22.82 11.35
N LEU A 752 52.40 -22.32 11.81
CA LEU A 752 52.06 -22.25 13.23
C LEU A 752 51.97 -23.66 13.84
N GLU A 753 51.38 -24.62 13.14
CA GLU A 753 51.34 -26.04 13.54
C GLU A 753 52.72 -26.65 13.69
N GLY A 754 53.64 -26.37 12.75
CA GLY A 754 55.04 -26.81 12.88
C GLY A 754 55.74 -26.21 14.10
N ASN A 755 55.43 -24.96 14.45
CA ASN A 755 55.96 -24.32 15.66
C ASN A 755 55.34 -24.92 16.94
N VAL A 756 54.03 -25.15 16.95
CA VAL A 756 53.33 -25.85 18.06
C VAL A 756 53.97 -27.22 18.27
N ALA A 757 54.12 -28.02 17.21
CA ALA A 757 54.76 -29.33 17.27
C ALA A 757 56.19 -29.25 17.81
N SER A 758 56.99 -28.25 17.40
CA SER A 758 58.36 -28.09 17.89
C SER A 758 58.44 -27.71 19.38
N ILE A 759 57.45 -26.95 19.87
CA ILE A 759 57.35 -26.56 21.28
C ILE A 759 56.81 -27.72 22.12
N GLU A 760 55.75 -28.38 21.66
CA GLU A 760 55.01 -29.36 22.43
C GLU A 760 55.52 -30.79 22.32
N ASN A 761 56.00 -31.24 21.16
CA ASN A 761 56.29 -32.65 20.93
C ASN A 761 57.67 -33.04 21.47
N ILE A 762 57.77 -34.23 22.06
CA ILE A 762 59.07 -34.81 22.43
C ILE A 762 59.78 -35.41 21.20
N ASP A 763 61.09 -35.59 21.30
CA ASP A 763 61.81 -36.54 20.44
C ASP A 763 61.58 -37.96 21.00
N PRO A 764 60.82 -38.83 20.30
CA PRO A 764 60.49 -40.16 20.82
C PRO A 764 61.73 -41.00 21.09
N LEU A 765 62.79 -40.85 20.28
CA LEU A 765 64.01 -41.65 20.41
C LEU A 765 64.79 -41.27 21.68
N ASP A 766 64.96 -39.97 21.94
CA ASP A 766 65.61 -39.49 23.17
C ASP A 766 64.76 -39.85 24.40
N ALA A 767 63.45 -39.63 24.34
CA ALA A 767 62.53 -39.93 25.45
C ALA A 767 62.52 -41.42 25.81
N ILE A 768 62.42 -42.32 24.82
CA ILE A 768 62.49 -43.77 25.03
C ILE A 768 63.86 -44.18 25.58
N THR A 769 64.95 -43.57 25.06
CA THR A 769 66.31 -43.87 25.54
C THR A 769 66.46 -43.50 27.03
N ARG A 770 65.98 -42.31 27.43
CA ARG A 770 65.98 -41.87 28.84
C ARG A 770 65.05 -42.68 29.72
N LEU A 771 63.91 -43.12 29.18
CA LEU A 771 62.96 -43.98 29.89
C LEU A 771 63.61 -45.32 30.23
N LEU A 772 64.25 -45.96 29.24
CA LEU A 772 64.96 -47.23 29.42
C LEU A 772 66.15 -47.08 30.38
N ASP A 773 66.89 -45.98 30.32
CA ASP A 773 67.98 -45.70 31.26
C ASP A 773 67.45 -45.50 32.69
N SER A 774 66.36 -44.74 32.85
CA SER A 774 65.71 -44.54 34.16
C SER A 774 65.14 -45.83 34.74
N GLN A 775 64.59 -46.73 33.90
CA GLN A 775 64.16 -48.07 34.30
C GLN A 775 65.33 -48.90 34.83
N ARG A 776 66.47 -48.91 34.12
CA ARG A 776 67.70 -49.61 34.57
C ARG A 776 68.25 -49.03 35.87
N VAL A 777 68.26 -47.71 36.01
CA VAL A 777 68.70 -47.02 37.24
C VAL A 777 67.76 -47.33 38.40
N LEU A 778 66.45 -47.42 38.17
CA LEU A 778 65.48 -47.82 39.18
C LEU A 778 65.71 -49.27 39.62
N GLU A 779 65.93 -50.19 38.69
CA GLU A 779 66.25 -51.61 38.97
C GLU A 779 67.56 -51.76 39.77
N ALA A 780 68.61 -51.04 39.37
CA ALA A 780 69.87 -50.98 40.10
C ALA A 780 69.72 -50.36 41.50
N SER A 781 68.87 -49.35 41.65
CA SER A 781 68.54 -48.73 42.94
C SER A 781 67.77 -49.67 43.85
N PHE A 782 66.84 -50.47 43.32
CA PHE A 782 66.16 -51.54 44.06
C PHE A 782 67.13 -52.62 44.53
N GLN A 783 68.07 -53.06 43.68
CA GLN A 783 69.10 -54.04 44.05
C GLN A 783 70.04 -53.49 45.14
N THR A 784 70.42 -52.21 45.05
CA THR A 784 71.27 -51.54 46.04
C THR A 784 70.53 -51.34 47.37
N PHE A 785 69.26 -50.92 47.32
CA PHE A 785 68.39 -50.81 48.50
C PHE A 785 68.18 -52.17 49.18
N ALA A 786 67.97 -53.24 48.41
CA ALA A 786 67.89 -54.60 48.92
C ALA A 786 69.20 -55.04 49.61
N ARG A 787 70.37 -54.75 49.03
CA ARG A 787 71.69 -55.02 49.66
C ARG A 787 71.92 -54.20 50.94
N VAL A 788 71.57 -52.91 50.95
CA VAL A 788 71.66 -52.06 52.15
C VAL A 788 70.71 -52.51 53.25
N ARG A 789 69.50 -53.01 52.90
CA ARG A 789 68.57 -53.61 53.87
C ARG A 789 69.04 -54.97 54.39
N GLN A 790 69.78 -55.74 53.57
CA GLN A 790 70.43 -57.00 53.97
C GLN A 790 71.65 -56.79 54.89
N LEU A 791 72.27 -55.61 54.89
CA LEU A 791 73.32 -55.19 55.85
C LEU A 791 72.75 -54.82 57.24
N SER A 792 71.48 -55.14 57.52
CA SER A 792 70.94 -55.16 58.87
C SER A 792 71.83 -56.02 59.77
N LEU A 793 72.16 -55.50 60.96
CA LEU A 793 73.04 -56.12 61.97
C LEU A 793 72.66 -57.59 62.30
N THR A 794 71.45 -58.02 61.97
CA THR A 794 70.96 -59.40 62.11
C THR A 794 71.63 -60.44 61.20
N ASN A 795 72.33 -60.05 60.13
CA ASN A 795 73.07 -60.97 59.25
C ASN A 795 74.61 -60.83 59.33
N PHE A 796 75.13 -59.92 60.17
CA PHE A 796 76.57 -59.77 60.41
C PHE A 796 77.03 -60.41 61.73
N ILE A 797 76.09 -60.92 62.52
CA ILE A 797 76.33 -61.80 63.67
C ILE A 797 75.81 -63.17 63.26
#